data_AF-A0A2M9YK69-F1
#
_entry.id   AF-A0A2M9YK69-F1
#
_cell.length_a   1.000
_cell.length_b   1.000
_cell.length_c   1.000
_cell.angle_alpha   90.00
_cell.angle_beta   90.00
_cell.angle_gamma   90.00
#
_symmetry.space_group_name_H-M   'P 1'
#
loop_
_entity.id
_entity.type
_entity.pdbx_description
1 polymer ?
#
loop_
_entity_poly.entity_id
_entity_poly.type
_entity_poly.pdbx_seq_one_letter_code
_entity_poly.pdbx_strand_id
1 'polypeptide(L)'
;MTQKSPPSFKKSDLSSGKLAEIMADRMLSKQSYRDTFWKAFASKKKKAPANFLDQFEKLYGFQPPEEILEWENVRFAYEQIMYNVNDIWNMIDHEGGLQIDEESEDEDYDPDYRAVSFQKFLLKKSQSPEEQVNSILGSYQGLMFLLTGVAHFGSDGGGDSCWINMLPHAEGSAEVHRYNHEVGELEDEPFFSIAHFIASNWSSEEDDYDDYDEEDEDEEGASEERIESLLGDKVLKQYEAEAQKKYDKRPFYTKSLDLFERSAWLLGHSYGDPAYAYAEKLASAPKFKDWEAEKKFLDKSHPLAAYWILAHYFMKNEKACREACAAAKKLSGKILPAIAKSILSLLDGKSDSLGKVKAKKLQELRNQTFKNCDISQIEPENRKLLEEATGLSGKKKIASGDLKKRIQKGEDPLSLMEEFSEDVETHDFLLKEIGKKDPKFSKLVEQYFKERTDSTYNEWPYKKEDLDLRLSLPISAAFRQGLNYDVENKKAYAGIIKTLGKFDDQNAMNAFRDAVRKLKQDDKRLEEVVGCLLQSEHEDALSIWTEAAWKFFETLDGALEKKKKVQDEGPNLNNIFTVFSYLQQALNERLLVGDEESGKLANKVLTYRKNLSIFGIALGYAFAVSAKLGFKENLEYIRIYLEMGSQIKGSGRDSYLEFNQLVNLSEGAIAWAVLEPETAKSGLRELFEKAEKHSSPGISIDLLACYLSGLLFLEPDREEWIQFAHRILGNRGEEYRAYGPIRAVGKAKIQALKNHLYYHVYADPSPMVDYTWTYIEHAARIAWTLIEGKELPAFDDDDEYANRLSKNPKELPAAILKPEKYSIQHVFQNIREKKYVNPEVIKIGGPWLEESLRFSCDEYRYGGNYDRWEAMKALFIQGESAIPVYAGILDLPYAASDWKLYCLQFLRFVEKEGKQWARVLQMEEDTIVQIVNSNPPEWAAWGDLLAAKLFLLKGKDSFETILKLIKRRLSYTDPHSYTSSSTEEALASRLPSILPWFGREGDNTLERLWKESKKESEGWYILDSAARKNPEIVLSELPELGEEGIELEQRINGGEYGPRFWIQLGSKEAKFGIEEFHLHSILENSRAESSLDSSLLKKDSQKILSDLWKMAQILGYKVSKKKSKKKR
;
A
#
# COMPACT_ATOMS: atom_id res chain seq x y z
N MET A 1 -5.65 -2.44 47.66
CA MET A 1 -4.74 -2.24 48.81
C MET A 1 -3.74 -1.24 48.31
N THR A 2 -3.85 0.00 48.77
CA THR A 2 -3.12 1.15 48.23
C THR A 2 -1.66 1.16 48.69
N GLN A 3 -0.75 1.59 47.81
CA GLN A 3 0.66 1.83 48.10
C GLN A 3 0.76 2.77 49.33
N LYS A 4 1.28 2.29 50.46
CA LYS A 4 1.16 2.98 51.75
C LYS A 4 2.01 4.26 51.90
N SER A 5 2.91 4.55 50.95
CA SER A 5 3.78 5.75 50.96
C SER A 5 4.22 6.11 49.53
N PRO A 6 4.35 7.41 49.17
CA PRO A 6 4.94 7.81 47.90
C PRO A 6 6.41 7.37 47.82
N PRO A 7 6.84 6.65 46.76
CA PRO A 7 8.23 6.25 46.57
C PRO A 7 9.16 7.46 46.40
N SER A 8 10.41 7.34 46.87
CA SER A 8 11.49 8.30 46.60
C SER A 8 12.57 7.57 45.81
N PHE A 9 12.69 7.91 44.53
CA PHE A 9 13.63 7.26 43.61
C PHE A 9 15.01 7.91 43.68
N LYS A 10 16.04 7.07 43.75
CA LYS A 10 17.47 7.44 43.62
C LYS A 10 18.00 6.89 42.31
N LYS A 11 19.09 7.48 41.79
CA LYS A 11 19.76 7.01 40.57
C LYS A 11 20.15 5.53 40.59
N SER A 12 20.45 4.95 41.75
CA SER A 12 20.78 3.51 41.88
C SER A 12 19.59 2.59 41.63
N ASP A 13 18.37 3.10 41.84
CA ASP A 13 17.13 2.34 41.68
C ASP A 13 16.83 2.09 40.19
N LEU A 14 17.45 2.87 39.30
CA LEU A 14 17.43 2.66 37.86
C LEU A 14 18.41 1.58 37.39
N SER A 15 19.29 1.01 38.22
CA SER A 15 20.12 -0.15 37.81
C SER A 15 19.39 -1.47 38.04
N SER A 16 18.81 -1.66 39.23
CA SER A 16 18.08 -2.87 39.65
C SER A 16 17.47 -2.64 41.04
N GLY A 17 16.60 -3.54 41.49
CA GLY A 17 16.03 -3.62 42.84
C GLY A 17 14.67 -2.94 43.02
N LYS A 18 14.18 -2.21 42.01
CA LYS A 18 13.00 -1.33 42.08
C LYS A 18 12.11 -1.37 40.84
N LEU A 19 12.23 -2.43 40.02
CA LEU A 19 11.50 -2.52 38.76
C LEU A 19 9.97 -2.37 38.94
N ALA A 20 9.38 -3.07 39.92
CA ALA A 20 7.93 -3.02 40.17
C ALA A 20 7.47 -1.61 40.60
N GLU A 21 8.25 -0.92 41.45
CA GLU A 21 7.96 0.46 41.83
C GLU A 21 8.06 1.44 40.68
N ILE A 22 9.03 1.26 39.77
CA ILE A 22 9.22 2.12 38.59
C ILE A 22 8.10 1.89 37.56
N MET A 23 7.71 0.64 37.30
CA MET A 23 6.56 0.32 36.44
C MET A 23 5.28 0.96 36.96
N ALA A 24 5.00 0.81 38.27
CA ALA A 24 3.80 1.39 38.86
C ALA A 24 3.79 2.92 38.86
N ASP A 25 4.96 3.58 38.87
CA ASP A 25 5.07 5.04 38.83
C ASP A 25 4.96 5.59 37.39
N ARG A 26 5.59 4.93 36.41
CA ARG A 26 5.73 5.44 35.03
C ARG A 26 4.63 4.98 34.09
N MET A 27 4.17 3.74 34.21
CA MET A 27 3.16 3.18 33.30
C MET A 27 1.71 3.39 33.77
N LEU A 28 1.49 3.60 35.08
CA LEU A 28 0.14 3.61 35.66
C LEU A 28 -0.28 5.00 36.15
N SER A 29 -1.16 5.63 35.37
CA SER A 29 -1.68 6.97 35.61
C SER A 29 -2.94 7.02 36.50
N LYS A 30 -3.59 5.88 36.78
CA LYS A 30 -4.79 5.80 37.64
C LYS A 30 -4.56 4.94 38.88
N GLN A 31 -5.19 5.29 40.01
CA GLN A 31 -5.06 4.53 41.26
C GLN A 31 -5.64 3.12 41.13
N SER A 32 -6.72 2.96 40.38
CA SER A 32 -7.36 1.66 40.09
C SER A 32 -6.39 0.67 39.46
N TYR A 33 -5.63 1.10 38.43
CA TYR A 33 -4.62 0.28 37.78
C TYR A 33 -3.45 -0.07 38.71
N ARG A 34 -2.97 0.90 39.51
CA ARG A 34 -1.93 0.66 40.53
C ARG A 34 -2.37 -0.39 41.55
N ASP A 35 -3.61 -0.32 42.01
CA ASP A 35 -4.17 -1.28 42.97
C ASP A 35 -4.28 -2.70 42.38
N THR A 36 -4.68 -2.83 41.11
CA THR A 36 -4.70 -4.09 40.37
C THR A 36 -3.30 -4.68 40.22
N PHE A 37 -2.33 -3.88 39.78
CA PHE A 37 -0.94 -4.27 39.62
C PHE A 37 -0.33 -4.80 40.94
N TRP A 38 -0.44 -4.03 42.02
CA TRP A 38 0.13 -4.43 43.32
C TRP A 38 -0.56 -5.65 43.93
N LYS A 39 -1.88 -5.82 43.71
CA LYS A 39 -2.62 -7.01 44.12
C LYS A 39 -2.10 -8.25 43.41
N ALA A 40 -1.86 -8.17 42.10
CA ALA A 40 -1.29 -9.26 41.31
C ALA A 40 0.16 -9.57 41.76
N PHE A 41 1.01 -8.55 41.92
CA PHE A 41 2.40 -8.70 42.34
C PHE A 41 2.58 -9.35 43.73
N ALA A 42 1.65 -9.11 44.65
CA ALA A 42 1.67 -9.70 45.99
C ALA A 42 1.31 -11.20 46.01
N SER A 43 0.70 -11.74 44.94
CA SER A 43 0.33 -13.14 44.84
C SER A 43 1.57 -14.03 44.78
N LYS A 44 1.72 -14.94 45.76
CA LYS A 44 2.85 -15.89 45.82
C LYS A 44 2.75 -17.06 44.82
N LYS A 45 1.59 -17.29 44.21
CA LYS A 45 1.34 -18.48 43.36
C LYS A 45 2.04 -18.43 42.00
N LYS A 46 2.60 -17.28 41.58
CA LYS A 46 3.13 -17.06 40.24
C LYS A 46 4.54 -16.41 40.20
N LYS A 47 5.35 -16.52 41.26
CA LYS A 47 6.74 -16.00 41.26
C LYS A 47 7.72 -17.04 40.73
N ALA A 48 8.75 -16.58 40.01
CA ALA A 48 9.80 -17.47 39.53
C ALA A 48 10.49 -18.20 40.69
N PRO A 49 10.93 -19.46 40.48
CA PRO A 49 11.56 -20.23 41.53
C PRO A 49 12.87 -19.57 41.99
N ALA A 50 13.12 -19.63 43.30
CA ALA A 50 14.27 -18.95 43.93
C ALA A 50 15.65 -19.38 43.38
N ASN A 51 15.73 -20.49 42.63
CA ASN A 51 16.95 -21.03 42.03
C ASN A 51 17.02 -20.84 40.51
N PHE A 52 16.19 -19.97 39.90
CA PHE A 52 16.19 -19.69 38.45
C PHE A 52 17.60 -19.35 37.93
N LEU A 53 18.28 -18.38 38.57
CA LEU A 53 19.62 -17.93 38.17
C LEU A 53 20.66 -19.06 38.30
N ASP A 54 20.61 -19.86 39.38
CA ASP A 54 21.51 -21.00 39.58
C ASP A 54 21.33 -22.09 38.52
N GLN A 55 20.09 -22.32 38.08
CA GLN A 55 19.78 -23.30 37.04
C GLN A 55 20.31 -22.83 35.68
N PHE A 56 20.16 -21.53 35.39
CA PHE A 56 20.71 -20.92 34.19
C PHE A 56 22.24 -21.01 34.16
N GLU A 57 22.92 -20.66 35.26
CA GLU A 57 24.37 -20.73 35.37
C GLU A 57 24.89 -22.17 35.15
N LYS A 58 24.22 -23.17 35.73
CA LYS A 58 24.58 -24.59 35.50
C LYS A 58 24.45 -25.01 34.03
N LEU A 59 23.58 -24.38 33.26
CA LEU A 59 23.30 -24.74 31.87
C LEU A 59 24.20 -23.98 30.89
N TYR A 60 24.35 -22.67 31.07
CA TYR A 60 25.07 -21.79 30.15
C TYR A 60 26.48 -21.42 30.62
N GLY A 61 26.80 -21.63 31.89
CA GLY A 61 28.13 -21.39 32.46
C GLY A 61 28.37 -19.98 32.98
N PHE A 62 27.35 -19.12 32.93
CA PHE A 62 27.34 -17.75 33.46
C PHE A 62 25.98 -17.42 34.09
N GLN A 63 25.97 -16.52 35.06
CA GLN A 63 24.76 -16.10 35.77
C GLN A 63 24.16 -14.83 35.13
N PRO A 64 22.85 -14.80 34.79
CA PRO A 64 22.19 -13.59 34.30
C PRO A 64 22.13 -12.48 35.34
N PRO A 65 21.90 -11.22 34.92
CA PRO A 65 21.67 -10.11 35.84
C PRO A 65 20.49 -10.36 36.79
N GLU A 66 20.57 -9.79 38.00
CA GLU A 66 19.55 -9.94 39.05
C GLU A 66 18.21 -9.32 38.63
N GLU A 67 18.24 -8.28 37.82
CA GLU A 67 17.05 -7.61 37.27
C GLU A 67 16.18 -8.53 36.39
N ILE A 68 16.76 -9.58 35.77
CA ILE A 68 15.99 -10.60 35.05
C ILE A 68 15.03 -11.33 36.00
N LEU A 69 15.47 -11.60 37.22
CA LEU A 69 14.62 -12.22 38.25
C LEU A 69 13.55 -11.24 38.76
N GLU A 70 13.83 -9.94 38.76
CA GLU A 70 12.82 -8.93 39.05
C GLU A 70 11.72 -8.91 37.99
N TRP A 71 12.10 -8.94 36.70
CA TRP A 71 11.15 -9.05 35.60
C TRP A 71 10.27 -10.29 35.72
N GLU A 72 10.86 -11.47 35.92
CA GLU A 72 10.12 -12.72 36.10
C GLU A 72 9.13 -12.68 37.27
N ASN A 73 9.42 -11.87 38.29
CA ASN A 73 8.52 -11.69 39.44
C ASN A 73 7.45 -10.63 39.22
N VAL A 74 7.62 -9.70 38.26
CA VAL A 74 6.67 -8.62 37.96
C VAL A 74 5.83 -8.87 36.71
N ARG A 75 6.27 -9.72 35.77
CA ARG A 75 5.59 -9.94 34.47
C ARG A 75 4.10 -10.27 34.60
N PHE A 76 3.72 -11.10 35.56
CA PHE A 76 2.31 -11.43 35.82
C PHE A 76 1.48 -10.25 36.36
N ALA A 77 2.11 -9.30 37.05
CA ALA A 77 1.43 -8.08 37.45
C ALA A 77 1.23 -7.15 36.25
N TYR A 78 2.21 -7.11 35.33
CA TYR A 78 2.10 -6.39 34.06
C TYR A 78 1.02 -7.00 33.13
N GLU A 79 0.91 -8.33 33.00
CA GLU A 79 -0.16 -8.99 32.23
C GLU A 79 -1.58 -8.53 32.64
N GLN A 80 -1.78 -8.18 33.91
CA GLN A 80 -3.09 -7.73 34.41
C GLN A 80 -3.42 -6.27 34.04
N ILE A 81 -2.43 -5.50 33.59
CA ILE A 81 -2.57 -4.08 33.29
C ILE A 81 -2.23 -3.72 31.85
N MET A 82 -1.62 -4.61 31.06
CA MET A 82 -1.04 -4.29 29.76
C MET A 82 -2.03 -3.61 28.79
N TYR A 83 -3.31 -4.03 28.76
CA TYR A 83 -4.36 -3.40 27.95
C TYR A 83 -4.80 -2.01 28.43
N ASN A 84 -4.39 -1.59 29.62
CA ASN A 84 -4.72 -0.30 30.23
C ASN A 84 -3.52 0.66 30.23
N VAL A 85 -2.37 0.24 29.70
CA VAL A 85 -1.17 1.04 29.54
C VAL A 85 -1.06 1.43 28.07
N ASN A 86 -0.67 2.67 27.79
CA ASN A 86 -0.29 3.08 26.44
C ASN A 86 1.07 2.43 26.11
N ASP A 87 1.05 1.15 25.76
CA ASP A 87 2.24 0.34 25.59
C ASP A 87 2.76 0.43 24.16
N ILE A 88 3.86 1.15 24.00
CA ILE A 88 4.52 1.32 22.69
C ILE A 88 5.26 0.04 22.28
N TRP A 89 5.79 -0.73 23.24
CA TRP A 89 6.75 -1.81 22.97
C TRP A 89 6.22 -3.22 23.27
N ASN A 90 4.95 -3.37 23.66
CA ASN A 90 4.25 -4.61 24.01
C ASN A 90 5.20 -5.72 24.50
N MET A 91 5.45 -5.82 25.81
CA MET A 91 6.38 -6.80 26.41
C MET A 91 5.78 -8.22 26.46
N ILE A 92 5.26 -8.67 25.32
CA ILE A 92 4.47 -9.88 25.08
C ILE A 92 5.30 -10.85 24.21
N ASP A 93 5.16 -12.16 24.45
CA ASP A 93 5.84 -13.20 23.69
C ASP A 93 5.06 -13.51 22.38
N HIS A 94 5.37 -12.78 21.32
CA HIS A 94 4.70 -12.91 20.01
C HIS A 94 5.23 -14.07 19.13
N GLU A 95 6.30 -14.77 19.53
CA GLU A 95 7.00 -15.73 18.65
C GLU A 95 7.03 -17.18 19.17
N GLY A 96 6.50 -18.12 18.38
CA GLY A 96 6.43 -19.56 18.67
C GLY A 96 7.77 -20.34 18.63
N GLY A 97 8.93 -19.69 18.76
CA GLY A 97 10.25 -20.30 18.57
C GLY A 97 10.81 -21.09 19.77
N LEU A 98 10.42 -20.72 20.99
CA LEU A 98 10.85 -21.32 22.26
C LEU A 98 9.63 -21.45 23.20
N GLN A 99 8.63 -22.24 22.82
CA GLN A 99 7.37 -22.36 23.57
C GLN A 99 7.54 -23.08 24.92
N ILE A 100 6.99 -22.49 25.98
CA ILE A 100 6.68 -23.18 27.24
C ILE A 100 5.23 -23.64 27.15
N ASP A 101 4.99 -24.95 27.30
CA ASP A 101 3.66 -25.45 27.60
C ASP A 101 3.44 -25.21 29.10
N GLU A 102 3.04 -23.99 29.47
CA GLU A 102 2.45 -23.81 30.79
C GLU A 102 1.03 -24.37 30.71
N GLU A 103 0.80 -25.55 31.31
CA GLU A 103 -0.53 -26.10 31.55
C GLU A 103 -1.34 -25.08 32.40
N SER A 104 -2.02 -24.15 31.74
CA SER A 104 -3.00 -23.28 32.38
C SER A 104 -4.35 -23.99 32.35
N GLU A 105 -4.88 -24.31 33.52
CA GLU A 105 -6.20 -24.94 33.74
C GLU A 105 -7.40 -24.01 33.44
N ASP A 106 -7.18 -22.82 32.86
CA ASP A 106 -8.23 -21.85 32.54
C ASP A 106 -8.51 -21.85 31.02
N GLU A 107 -9.66 -22.42 30.62
CA GLU A 107 -10.07 -22.68 29.22
C GLU A 107 -10.53 -21.42 28.41
N ASP A 108 -10.45 -20.21 28.98
CA ASP A 108 -11.02 -18.98 28.38
C ASP A 108 -9.99 -17.87 28.03
N TYR A 109 -8.68 -18.15 28.05
CA TYR A 109 -7.65 -17.14 27.74
C TYR A 109 -6.88 -17.45 26.45
N ASP A 110 -6.86 -16.50 25.52
CA ASP A 110 -6.18 -16.61 24.24
C ASP A 110 -4.64 -16.76 24.46
N PRO A 111 -4.00 -17.86 24.03
CA PRO A 111 -2.57 -18.10 24.25
C PRO A 111 -1.64 -17.07 23.60
N ASP A 112 -2.14 -16.24 22.68
CA ASP A 112 -1.35 -15.31 21.86
C ASP A 112 -0.87 -14.03 22.58
N TYR A 113 -1.30 -13.79 23.83
CA TYR A 113 -1.00 -12.55 24.58
C TYR A 113 -0.50 -12.82 26.01
N ARG A 114 0.74 -13.32 26.17
CA ARG A 114 1.41 -13.50 27.49
C ARG A 114 2.67 -12.67 27.61
N ALA A 115 2.99 -12.15 28.81
CA ALA A 115 4.21 -11.38 29.00
C ALA A 115 5.46 -12.28 28.88
N VAL A 116 6.53 -11.73 28.29
CA VAL A 116 7.75 -12.48 27.99
C VAL A 116 8.31 -13.19 29.23
N SER A 117 8.66 -14.47 29.09
CA SER A 117 9.40 -15.22 30.10
C SER A 117 10.74 -15.72 29.59
N PHE A 118 11.79 -15.48 30.36
CA PHE A 118 13.14 -16.00 30.16
C PHE A 118 13.32 -17.42 30.73
N GLN A 119 12.30 -17.98 31.39
CA GLN A 119 12.29 -19.40 31.79
C GLN A 119 12.36 -20.35 30.59
N LYS A 120 12.04 -19.88 29.38
CA LYS A 120 12.18 -20.63 28.11
C LYS A 120 13.63 -21.03 27.77
N PHE A 121 14.61 -20.39 28.41
CA PHE A 121 16.02 -20.78 28.27
C PHE A 121 16.43 -21.91 29.24
N LEU A 122 15.59 -22.33 30.18
CA LEU A 122 15.85 -23.47 31.07
C LEU A 122 15.40 -24.79 30.43
N LEU A 123 15.95 -25.91 30.91
CA LEU A 123 15.53 -27.25 30.47
C LEU A 123 14.14 -27.59 31.01
N LYS A 124 13.21 -28.01 30.14
CA LYS A 124 11.98 -28.69 30.57
C LYS A 124 12.33 -30.00 31.29
N LYS A 125 11.46 -30.49 32.19
CA LYS A 125 11.71 -31.70 33.02
C LYS A 125 12.11 -32.96 32.22
N SER A 126 11.70 -33.06 30.95
CA SER A 126 11.98 -34.15 30.03
C SER A 126 13.13 -33.88 29.04
N GLN A 127 13.72 -32.68 29.03
CA GLN A 127 14.60 -32.22 27.97
C GLN A 127 16.09 -32.45 28.28
N SER A 128 16.83 -32.92 27.29
CA SER A 128 18.28 -33.08 27.30
C SER A 128 19.03 -31.80 26.88
N PRO A 129 20.30 -31.63 27.28
CA PRO A 129 21.14 -30.53 26.77
C PRO A 129 21.24 -30.52 25.24
N GLU A 130 21.28 -31.69 24.60
CA GLU A 130 21.27 -31.83 23.14
C GLU A 130 19.99 -31.27 22.50
N GLU A 131 18.82 -31.54 23.08
CA GLU A 131 17.56 -30.97 22.61
C GLU A 131 17.50 -29.45 22.79
N GLN A 132 18.07 -28.91 23.88
CA GLN A 132 18.17 -27.45 24.06
C GLN A 132 19.12 -26.82 23.05
N VAL A 133 20.26 -27.45 22.75
CA VAL A 133 21.16 -27.01 21.67
C VAL A 133 20.42 -26.97 20.34
N ASN A 134 19.60 -27.97 20.04
CA ASN A 134 18.81 -28.01 18.81
C ASN A 134 17.78 -26.87 18.75
N SER A 135 17.20 -26.49 19.89
CA SER A 135 16.27 -25.36 19.99
C SER A 135 16.99 -24.03 19.79
N ILE A 136 18.13 -23.83 20.44
CA ILE A 136 18.95 -22.60 20.36
C ILE A 136 19.48 -22.38 18.95
N LEU A 137 20.04 -23.42 18.32
CA LEU A 137 20.54 -23.32 16.94
C LEU A 137 19.42 -23.31 15.89
N GLY A 138 18.18 -23.64 16.30
CA GLY A 138 17.02 -23.81 15.45
C GLY A 138 16.07 -22.61 15.41
N SER A 139 16.39 -21.50 16.08
CA SER A 139 15.60 -20.25 16.06
C SER A 139 16.49 -19.01 16.01
N TYR A 140 15.97 -17.91 15.45
CA TYR A 140 16.68 -16.61 15.42
C TYR A 140 16.97 -16.12 16.84
N GLN A 141 15.96 -16.13 17.73
CA GLN A 141 16.11 -15.75 19.13
C GLN A 141 17.18 -16.59 19.85
N GLY A 142 17.23 -17.89 19.59
CA GLY A 142 18.24 -18.77 20.15
C GLY A 142 19.65 -18.46 19.66
N LEU A 143 19.81 -18.18 18.37
CA LEU A 143 21.10 -17.77 17.78
C LEU A 143 21.54 -16.38 18.24
N MET A 144 20.62 -15.42 18.31
CA MET A 144 20.82 -14.10 18.91
C MET A 144 21.37 -14.25 20.33
N PHE A 145 20.67 -15.00 21.17
CA PHE A 145 21.12 -15.27 22.54
C PHE A 145 22.48 -15.97 22.58
N LEU A 146 22.70 -16.98 21.75
CA LEU A 146 23.94 -17.73 21.73
C LEU A 146 25.15 -16.87 21.33
N LEU A 147 24.98 -15.96 20.37
CA LEU A 147 26.06 -15.20 19.76
C LEU A 147 26.30 -13.84 20.43
N THR A 148 25.27 -13.27 21.06
CA THR A 148 25.30 -11.91 21.61
C THR A 148 24.95 -11.85 23.09
N GLY A 149 24.28 -12.88 23.61
CA GLY A 149 23.75 -12.88 24.97
C GLY A 149 22.44 -12.14 25.14
N VAL A 150 21.81 -11.61 24.06
CA VAL A 150 20.50 -10.94 24.18
C VAL A 150 19.32 -11.86 23.93
N ALA A 151 18.19 -11.58 24.57
CA ALA A 151 16.94 -12.29 24.39
C ALA A 151 15.79 -11.30 24.13
N HIS A 152 14.90 -11.63 23.19
CA HIS A 152 13.71 -10.82 22.89
C HIS A 152 12.89 -10.54 24.16
N PHE A 153 12.38 -9.31 24.26
CA PHE A 153 11.70 -8.77 25.42
C PHE A 153 10.35 -8.10 25.09
N GLY A 154 10.19 -7.54 23.90
CA GLY A 154 8.96 -6.91 23.44
C GLY A 154 9.08 -6.43 21.99
N SER A 155 7.95 -6.04 21.40
CA SER A 155 7.86 -5.51 20.04
C SER A 155 6.86 -4.36 19.93
N ASP A 156 7.16 -3.37 19.10
CA ASP A 156 6.20 -2.31 18.77
C ASP A 156 5.25 -2.73 17.63
N GLY A 157 4.21 -1.93 17.39
CA GLY A 157 3.26 -2.16 16.30
C GLY A 157 3.84 -1.96 14.89
N GLY A 158 5.03 -1.36 14.78
CA GLY A 158 5.77 -1.15 13.53
C GLY A 158 6.63 -2.33 13.12
N GLY A 159 6.86 -3.30 14.02
CA GLY A 159 7.69 -4.48 13.78
C GLY A 159 9.09 -4.40 14.41
N ASP A 160 9.47 -3.26 14.99
CA ASP A 160 10.70 -3.14 15.75
C ASP A 160 10.58 -3.90 17.08
N SER A 161 11.71 -4.33 17.63
CA SER A 161 11.73 -5.13 18.86
C SER A 161 12.76 -4.65 19.86
N CYS A 162 12.55 -4.96 21.13
CA CYS A 162 13.51 -4.72 22.19
C CYS A 162 14.06 -6.04 22.75
N TRP A 163 15.34 -6.05 23.08
CA TRP A 163 16.12 -7.23 23.43
C TRP A 163 16.95 -6.98 24.67
N ILE A 164 16.88 -7.89 25.63
CA ILE A 164 17.57 -7.75 26.92
C ILE A 164 18.87 -8.53 26.95
N ASN A 165 19.94 -7.90 27.45
CA ASN A 165 21.23 -8.50 27.73
C ASN A 165 21.15 -9.43 28.96
N MET A 166 21.40 -10.72 28.73
CA MET A 166 21.44 -11.76 29.76
C MET A 166 22.86 -12.04 30.27
N LEU A 167 23.90 -11.36 29.76
CA LEU A 167 25.28 -11.56 30.20
C LEU A 167 25.52 -10.96 31.59
N PRO A 168 26.51 -11.47 32.34
CA PRO A 168 26.80 -10.98 33.68
C PRO A 168 27.14 -9.48 33.71
N HIS A 169 26.47 -8.74 34.60
CA HIS A 169 26.66 -7.31 34.77
C HIS A 169 27.05 -6.98 36.21
N ALA A 170 28.04 -6.10 36.41
CA ALA A 170 28.60 -5.80 37.75
C ALA A 170 27.59 -5.14 38.71
N GLU A 171 26.54 -4.51 38.18
CA GLU A 171 25.46 -3.88 38.94
C GLU A 171 24.17 -4.72 38.96
N GLY A 172 24.20 -5.93 38.42
CA GLY A 172 23.01 -6.78 38.33
C GLY A 172 21.91 -6.26 37.38
N SER A 173 22.20 -5.23 36.56
CA SER A 173 21.28 -4.65 35.59
C SER A 173 21.27 -5.40 34.26
N ALA A 174 20.11 -5.44 33.61
CA ALA A 174 19.90 -6.10 32.34
C ALA A 174 19.63 -5.04 31.25
N GLU A 175 20.66 -4.76 30.44
CA GLU A 175 20.60 -3.73 29.39
C GLU A 175 19.54 -4.07 28.34
N VAL A 176 18.78 -3.08 27.87
CA VAL A 176 17.77 -3.24 26.81
C VAL A 176 18.26 -2.57 25.54
N HIS A 177 18.34 -3.33 24.45
CA HIS A 177 18.68 -2.85 23.13
C HIS A 177 17.43 -2.78 22.27
N ARG A 178 17.25 -1.70 21.50
CA ARG A 178 16.28 -1.67 20.42
C ARG A 178 16.86 -2.35 19.19
N TYR A 179 16.01 -3.02 18.42
CA TYR A 179 16.33 -3.73 17.20
C TYR A 179 15.41 -3.21 16.11
N ASN A 180 16.01 -2.58 15.11
CA ASN A 180 15.31 -2.09 13.93
C ASN A 180 15.14 -3.27 12.95
N HIS A 181 13.90 -3.64 12.67
CA HIS A 181 13.59 -4.80 11.84
C HIS A 181 13.82 -4.55 10.35
N GLU A 182 13.73 -3.30 9.90
CA GLU A 182 13.92 -2.92 8.49
C GLU A 182 15.38 -3.09 8.06
N VAL A 183 16.32 -2.62 8.88
CA VAL A 183 17.76 -2.76 8.60
C VAL A 183 18.38 -4.01 9.23
N GLY A 184 17.68 -4.63 10.18
CA GLY A 184 18.12 -5.82 10.90
C GLY A 184 19.31 -5.56 11.82
N GLU A 185 19.32 -4.43 12.53
CA GLU A 185 20.43 -3.98 13.39
C GLU A 185 19.96 -3.63 14.80
N LEU A 186 20.84 -3.82 15.80
CA LEU A 186 20.65 -3.23 17.12
C LEU A 186 21.03 -1.74 17.06
N GLU A 187 20.25 -0.88 17.71
CA GLU A 187 20.57 0.56 17.81
C GLU A 187 21.87 0.81 18.60
N ASP A 188 22.53 1.93 18.27
CA ASP A 188 23.89 2.27 18.74
C ASP A 188 24.02 2.40 20.27
N GLU A 189 22.96 2.81 20.98
CA GLU A 189 23.00 3.03 22.42
C GLU A 189 21.95 2.18 23.16
N PRO A 190 22.35 1.31 24.12
CA PRO A 190 21.40 0.58 24.93
C PRO A 190 20.80 1.44 26.04
N PHE A 191 19.61 1.05 26.48
CA PHE A 191 19.16 1.39 27.82
C PHE A 191 19.91 0.52 28.83
N PHE A 192 20.50 1.11 29.86
CA PHE A 192 21.44 0.39 30.75
C PHE A 192 20.81 -0.61 31.74
N SER A 193 19.47 -0.72 31.75
CA SER A 193 18.67 -1.64 32.57
C SER A 193 17.21 -1.68 32.06
N ILE A 194 16.42 -2.64 32.53
CA ILE A 194 14.97 -2.69 32.26
C ILE A 194 14.27 -1.51 32.94
N ALA A 195 14.64 -1.22 34.17
CA ALA A 195 14.11 -0.10 34.94
C ALA A 195 14.33 1.25 34.22
N HIS A 196 15.51 1.44 33.63
CA HIS A 196 15.84 2.62 32.83
C HIS A 196 15.03 2.66 31.53
N PHE A 197 14.93 1.53 30.81
CA PHE A 197 14.11 1.44 29.61
C PHE A 197 12.66 1.85 29.88
N ILE A 198 12.05 1.33 30.93
CA ILE A 198 10.67 1.67 31.31
C ILE A 198 10.56 3.15 31.73
N ALA A 199 11.52 3.63 32.52
CA ALA A 199 11.48 5.00 32.97
C ALA A 199 11.63 6.03 31.83
N SER A 200 12.41 5.71 30.80
CA SER A 200 12.68 6.60 29.68
C SER A 200 11.63 6.54 28.58
N ASN A 201 10.91 5.41 28.41
CA ASN A 201 9.89 5.27 27.35
C ASN A 201 8.46 5.60 27.80
N TRP A 202 8.16 5.54 29.09
CA TRP A 202 6.85 5.94 29.61
C TRP A 202 7.00 7.20 30.44
N SER A 203 6.26 8.26 30.09
CA SER A 203 6.08 9.44 30.93
C SER A 203 4.60 9.56 31.29
N SER A 204 4.31 9.98 32.52
CA SER A 204 2.95 10.34 32.89
C SER A 204 2.56 11.73 32.36
N GLU A 205 3.37 12.37 31.50
CA GLU A 205 3.28 13.80 31.15
C GLU A 205 3.08 14.11 29.64
N GLU A 206 3.23 13.15 28.72
CA GLU A 206 3.04 13.30 27.24
C GLU A 206 2.16 12.13 26.72
N ASP A 207 1.20 12.19 25.79
CA ASP A 207 0.68 13.21 24.87
C ASP A 207 -0.86 13.08 24.77
N ASP A 208 -1.55 14.22 24.69
CA ASP A 208 -2.84 14.33 24.01
C ASP A 208 -2.56 14.12 22.51
N TYR A 209 -2.81 12.92 21.98
CA TYR A 209 -2.91 12.75 20.54
C TYR A 209 -4.20 13.42 20.07
N ASP A 210 -4.04 14.38 19.17
CA ASP A 210 -5.11 15.08 18.48
C ASP A 210 -6.19 14.13 17.95
N ASP A 211 -7.44 14.50 18.19
CA ASP A 211 -8.69 14.14 17.49
C ASP A 211 -8.51 13.16 16.31
N TYR A 212 -8.65 11.86 16.59
CA TYR A 212 -9.36 10.99 15.67
C TYR A 212 -10.75 10.78 16.25
N ASP A 213 -11.75 11.14 15.45
CA ASP A 213 -13.17 10.91 15.67
C ASP A 213 -13.43 9.47 16.14
N GLU A 214 -13.43 9.23 17.46
CA GLU A 214 -14.09 8.09 18.06
C GLU A 214 -15.51 8.52 18.39
N GLU A 215 -16.44 7.83 17.73
CA GLU A 215 -17.87 7.89 17.91
C GLU A 215 -18.23 7.95 19.40
N ASP A 216 -19.10 8.90 19.75
CA ASP A 216 -19.73 9.02 21.06
C ASP A 216 -20.40 7.68 21.44
N GLU A 217 -19.69 6.80 22.15
CA GLU A 217 -20.29 5.80 23.02
C GLU A 217 -20.42 6.41 24.43
N ASP A 218 -21.67 6.74 24.76
CA ASP A 218 -22.12 7.14 26.10
C ASP A 218 -21.74 6.08 27.16
N GLU A 219 -20.57 6.19 27.80
CA GLU A 219 -20.31 5.57 29.11
C GLU A 219 -20.26 6.64 30.22
N GLU A 220 -21.35 6.74 30.98
CA GLU A 220 -21.42 7.46 32.26
C GLU A 220 -20.45 6.83 33.28
N GLY A 221 -19.20 7.29 33.32
CA GLY A 221 -18.20 6.95 34.34
C GLY A 221 -17.45 8.19 34.83
N ALA A 222 -17.44 8.44 36.15
CA ALA A 222 -16.67 9.55 36.72
C ALA A 222 -15.17 9.42 36.37
N SER A 223 -14.59 10.46 35.75
CA SER A 223 -13.17 10.50 35.41
C SER A 223 -12.31 10.40 36.69
N GLU A 224 -11.59 9.29 36.87
CA GLU A 224 -10.59 9.16 37.95
C GLU A 224 -9.46 10.19 37.76
N GLU A 225 -9.01 10.82 38.84
CA GLU A 225 -7.86 11.75 38.81
C GLU A 225 -6.56 11.05 38.37
N ARG A 226 -5.84 11.69 37.44
CA ARG A 226 -4.52 11.25 36.97
C ARG A 226 -3.48 11.44 38.08
N ILE A 227 -2.62 10.43 38.30
CA ILE A 227 -1.50 10.49 39.24
C ILE A 227 -0.20 10.76 38.46
N GLU A 228 0.49 11.84 38.84
CA GLU A 228 1.79 12.20 38.28
C GLU A 228 2.92 11.26 38.77
N SER A 229 3.93 11.07 37.91
CA SER A 229 5.16 10.34 38.21
C SER A 229 6.01 11.10 39.23
N LEU A 230 6.60 10.37 40.19
CA LEU A 230 7.50 10.94 41.19
C LEU A 230 8.98 10.87 40.76
N LEU A 231 9.28 10.19 39.67
CA LEU A 231 10.63 10.09 39.10
C LEU A 231 10.91 11.30 38.20
N GLY A 232 11.68 12.27 38.71
CA GLY A 232 12.05 13.45 37.93
C GLY A 232 13.18 13.21 36.92
N ASP A 233 13.10 13.83 35.74
CA ASP A 233 14.07 13.76 34.62
C ASP A 233 15.54 13.98 35.00
N LYS A 234 15.78 14.79 36.04
CA LYS A 234 17.14 15.04 36.52
C LYS A 234 17.80 13.76 37.04
N VAL A 235 17.04 12.85 37.63
CA VAL A 235 17.55 11.56 38.13
C VAL A 235 17.91 10.65 36.95
N LEU A 236 17.07 10.63 35.90
CA LEU A 236 17.31 9.88 34.66
C LEU A 236 18.61 10.32 33.97
N LYS A 237 18.74 11.62 33.67
CA LYS A 237 19.93 12.17 32.99
C LYS A 237 21.22 11.98 33.79
N GLN A 238 21.16 12.01 35.13
CA GLN A 238 22.31 11.74 35.98
C GLN A 238 22.73 10.26 35.94
N TYR A 239 21.76 9.35 35.85
CA TYR A 239 22.01 7.92 35.72
C TYR A 239 22.65 7.59 34.37
N GLU A 240 22.07 8.05 33.26
CA GLU A 240 22.58 7.86 31.88
C GLU A 240 24.05 8.27 31.77
N ALA A 241 24.40 9.48 32.25
CA ALA A 241 25.77 10.00 32.16
C ALA A 241 26.79 9.19 32.98
N GLU A 242 26.38 8.53 34.06
CA GLU A 242 27.24 7.64 34.85
C GLU A 242 27.33 6.23 34.26
N ALA A 243 26.22 5.71 33.74
CA ALA A 243 26.12 4.40 33.13
C ALA A 243 26.90 4.33 31.80
N GLN A 244 26.79 5.34 30.93
CA GLN A 244 27.55 5.41 29.68
C GLN A 244 29.06 5.34 29.92
N LYS A 245 29.58 6.13 30.89
CA LYS A 245 31.01 6.12 31.25
C LYS A 245 31.51 4.75 31.72
N LYS A 246 30.64 3.93 32.31
CA LYS A 246 30.94 2.56 32.72
C LYS A 246 30.85 1.62 31.53
N TYR A 247 29.85 1.78 30.67
CA TYR A 247 29.66 1.00 29.45
C TYR A 247 30.86 1.13 28.50
N ASP A 248 31.33 2.35 28.22
CA ASP A 248 32.44 2.61 27.30
C ASP A 248 33.74 1.87 27.66
N LYS A 249 33.98 1.65 28.96
CA LYS A 249 35.20 1.00 29.47
C LYS A 249 35.16 -0.52 29.42
N ARG A 250 34.03 -1.13 29.07
CA ARG A 250 33.89 -2.59 29.06
C ARG A 250 34.61 -3.22 27.86
N PRO A 251 35.19 -4.43 28.03
CA PRO A 251 35.69 -5.21 26.91
C PRO A 251 34.57 -5.54 25.91
N PHE A 252 34.89 -5.55 24.61
CA PHE A 252 33.92 -5.83 23.54
C PHE A 252 33.14 -7.14 23.74
N TYR A 253 33.80 -8.19 24.24
CA TYR A 253 33.19 -9.52 24.45
C TYR A 253 32.21 -9.60 25.64
N THR A 254 31.95 -8.46 26.30
CA THR A 254 30.93 -8.29 27.35
C THR A 254 29.82 -7.33 26.93
N LYS A 255 29.92 -6.73 25.74
CA LYS A 255 28.91 -5.83 25.17
C LYS A 255 28.14 -6.57 24.09
N SER A 256 26.82 -6.66 24.24
CA SER A 256 25.98 -7.36 23.28
C SER A 256 25.98 -6.72 21.90
N LEU A 257 26.07 -5.38 21.82
CA LEU A 257 26.16 -4.64 20.56
C LEU A 257 27.41 -5.01 19.76
N ASP A 258 28.60 -4.92 20.38
CA ASP A 258 29.86 -5.33 19.74
C ASP A 258 29.84 -6.81 19.29
N LEU A 259 29.20 -7.69 20.07
CA LEU A 259 29.03 -9.10 19.71
C LEU A 259 28.01 -9.29 18.57
N PHE A 260 26.95 -8.47 18.53
CA PHE A 260 25.95 -8.46 17.48
C PHE A 260 26.57 -8.03 16.14
N GLU A 261 27.22 -6.87 16.08
CA GLU A 261 27.88 -6.39 14.84
C GLU A 261 28.81 -7.44 14.25
N ARG A 262 29.52 -8.13 15.13
CA ARG A 262 30.46 -9.20 14.78
C ARG A 262 29.77 -10.45 14.25
N SER A 263 28.61 -10.78 14.78
CA SER A 263 27.88 -12.02 14.52
C SER A 263 26.70 -11.87 13.56
N ALA A 264 26.38 -10.64 13.15
CA ALA A 264 25.29 -10.31 12.23
C ALA A 264 25.32 -11.15 10.94
N TRP A 265 26.51 -11.39 10.38
CA TRP A 265 26.66 -12.24 9.19
C TRP A 265 26.31 -13.72 9.46
N LEU A 266 26.55 -14.22 10.68
CA LEU A 266 26.15 -15.57 11.09
C LEU A 266 24.63 -15.66 11.27
N LEU A 267 24.01 -14.62 11.83
CA LEU A 267 22.56 -14.54 12.00
C LEU A 267 21.84 -14.62 10.65
N GLY A 268 22.43 -14.10 9.56
CA GLY A 268 21.95 -14.28 8.19
C GLY A 268 21.84 -15.73 7.70
N HIS A 269 22.41 -16.73 8.39
CA HIS A 269 22.21 -18.15 8.06
C HIS A 269 20.88 -18.72 8.60
N SER A 270 20.24 -18.02 9.54
CA SER A 270 18.95 -18.43 10.11
C SER A 270 17.79 -18.16 9.15
N TYR A 271 17.90 -17.17 8.26
CA TYR A 271 16.84 -16.75 7.34
C TYR A 271 16.71 -17.62 6.08
N GLY A 272 17.67 -18.50 5.76
CA GLY A 272 17.66 -19.27 4.51
C GLY A 272 17.84 -18.42 3.23
N ASP A 273 17.72 -17.10 3.34
CA ASP A 273 18.11 -16.02 2.44
C ASP A 273 19.01 -15.02 3.20
N PRO A 274 19.93 -14.31 2.52
CA PRO A 274 20.85 -13.41 3.20
C PRO A 274 20.07 -12.32 3.92
N ALA A 275 20.47 -12.00 5.16
CA ALA A 275 20.14 -10.71 5.78
C ALA A 275 20.43 -9.56 4.79
N TYR A 276 19.76 -8.41 4.98
CA TYR A 276 19.80 -7.16 4.18
C TYR A 276 21.20 -6.60 3.84
N ALA A 277 22.29 -7.27 4.24
CA ALA A 277 23.65 -6.91 3.91
C ALA A 277 24.63 -8.09 4.08
N TYR A 278 24.21 -9.34 3.82
CA TYR A 278 24.99 -10.53 4.22
C TYR A 278 26.45 -10.51 3.76
N ALA A 279 26.75 -10.13 2.50
CA ALA A 279 28.14 -10.06 2.06
C ALA A 279 28.86 -8.83 2.59
N GLU A 280 28.18 -7.71 2.80
CA GLU A 280 28.77 -6.56 3.47
C GLU A 280 29.15 -6.91 4.92
N LYS A 281 28.24 -7.52 5.68
CA LYS A 281 28.47 -8.01 7.04
C LYS A 281 29.49 -9.15 7.08
N LEU A 282 29.48 -10.04 6.08
CA LEU A 282 30.51 -11.09 5.95
C LEU A 282 31.85 -10.47 5.60
N ALA A 283 31.92 -9.43 4.77
CA ALA A 283 33.18 -8.76 4.42
C ALA A 283 33.76 -7.96 5.61
N SER A 284 32.90 -7.40 6.46
CA SER A 284 33.30 -6.78 7.73
C SER A 284 33.58 -7.80 8.83
N ALA A 285 33.28 -9.09 8.60
CA ALA A 285 33.54 -10.13 9.57
C ALA A 285 35.03 -10.19 9.96
N PRO A 286 35.32 -10.48 11.24
CA PRO A 286 36.66 -10.64 11.77
C PRO A 286 37.60 -11.45 10.89
N LYS A 287 38.82 -10.96 10.72
CA LYS A 287 39.86 -11.58 9.91
C LYS A 287 40.52 -12.72 10.68
N PHE A 288 41.27 -13.57 9.97
CA PHE A 288 42.02 -14.65 10.60
C PHE A 288 43.06 -14.14 11.62
N LYS A 289 43.55 -12.90 11.44
CA LYS A 289 44.44 -12.25 12.42
C LYS A 289 43.73 -11.94 13.75
N ASP A 290 42.44 -11.60 13.69
CA ASP A 290 41.64 -11.27 14.89
C ASP A 290 41.39 -12.53 15.71
N TRP A 291 41.14 -13.67 15.05
CA TRP A 291 41.12 -15.00 15.70
C TRP A 291 42.37 -15.26 16.54
N GLU A 292 43.56 -15.08 15.97
CA GLU A 292 44.82 -15.32 16.68
C GLU A 292 45.00 -14.42 17.90
N ALA A 293 44.50 -13.18 17.84
CA ALA A 293 44.57 -12.23 18.96
C ALA A 293 43.56 -12.57 20.07
N GLU A 294 42.39 -13.09 19.71
CA GLU A 294 41.24 -13.25 20.59
C GLU A 294 41.08 -14.64 21.19
N LYS A 295 41.70 -15.68 20.63
CA LYS A 295 41.55 -17.06 21.14
C LYS A 295 41.92 -17.25 22.62
N LYS A 296 42.69 -16.31 23.19
CA LYS A 296 43.02 -16.24 24.62
C LYS A 296 41.90 -15.69 25.52
N PHE A 297 40.80 -15.23 24.94
CA PHE A 297 39.63 -14.67 25.64
C PHE A 297 38.40 -15.57 25.57
N LEU A 298 38.47 -16.71 24.88
CA LEU A 298 37.33 -17.63 24.74
C LEU A 298 36.85 -18.17 26.09
N ASP A 299 37.74 -18.25 27.08
CA ASP A 299 37.43 -18.68 28.44
C ASP A 299 36.67 -17.63 29.26
N LYS A 300 36.58 -16.38 28.75
CA LYS A 300 35.95 -15.25 29.42
C LYS A 300 34.56 -14.90 28.88
N SER A 301 34.16 -15.47 27.74
CA SER A 301 32.89 -15.15 27.08
C SER A 301 32.38 -16.34 26.27
N HIS A 302 31.29 -16.95 26.75
CA HIS A 302 30.62 -18.03 26.05
C HIS A 302 30.08 -17.63 24.66
N PRO A 303 29.48 -16.43 24.47
CA PRO A 303 29.08 -15.98 23.14
C PRO A 303 30.25 -15.84 22.17
N LEU A 304 31.40 -15.30 22.62
CA LEU A 304 32.59 -15.20 21.78
C LEU A 304 33.11 -16.58 21.34
N ALA A 305 33.08 -17.56 22.24
CA ALA A 305 33.45 -18.93 21.93
C ALA A 305 32.45 -19.59 20.95
N ALA A 306 31.15 -19.37 21.14
CA ALA A 306 30.12 -19.84 20.22
C ALA A 306 30.30 -19.26 18.81
N TYR A 307 30.55 -17.94 18.73
CA TYR A 307 30.86 -17.25 17.49
C TYR A 307 32.02 -17.93 16.77
N TRP A 308 33.18 -18.10 17.42
CA TRP A 308 34.37 -18.61 16.73
C TRP A 308 34.23 -20.06 16.28
N ILE A 309 33.49 -20.89 17.02
CA ILE A 309 33.15 -22.26 16.58
C ILE A 309 32.35 -22.22 15.28
N LEU A 310 31.26 -21.44 15.24
CA LEU A 310 30.35 -21.39 14.09
C LEU A 310 30.98 -20.65 12.91
N ALA A 311 31.65 -19.54 13.15
CA ALA A 311 32.37 -18.75 12.14
C ALA A 311 33.37 -19.62 11.39
N HIS A 312 34.26 -20.32 12.10
CA HIS A 312 35.24 -21.19 11.47
C HIS A 312 34.62 -22.41 10.79
N TYR A 313 33.51 -22.94 11.31
CA TYR A 313 32.79 -24.02 10.65
C TYR A 313 32.26 -23.60 9.27
N PHE A 314 31.60 -22.44 9.18
CA PHE A 314 31.03 -21.91 7.93
C PHE A 314 32.08 -21.36 6.97
N MET A 315 33.13 -20.70 7.47
CA MET A 315 34.27 -20.24 6.68
C MET A 315 35.23 -21.37 6.25
N LYS A 316 34.96 -22.62 6.64
CA LYS A 316 35.85 -23.78 6.41
C LYS A 316 37.28 -23.57 6.94
N ASN A 317 37.44 -22.90 8.07
CA ASN A 317 38.71 -22.85 8.78
C ASN A 317 38.79 -24.05 9.74
N GLU A 318 38.95 -25.26 9.20
CA GLU A 318 38.77 -26.52 9.94
C GLU A 318 39.71 -26.65 11.14
N LYS A 319 40.97 -26.23 11.03
CA LYS A 319 41.95 -26.34 12.12
C LYS A 319 41.61 -25.38 13.25
N ALA A 320 41.31 -24.12 12.92
CA ALA A 320 40.87 -23.12 13.88
C ALA A 320 39.52 -23.50 14.53
N CYS A 321 38.59 -24.10 13.78
CA CYS A 321 37.32 -24.62 14.32
C CYS A 321 37.57 -25.70 15.39
N ARG A 322 38.47 -26.66 15.10
CA ARG A 322 38.83 -27.71 16.07
C ARG A 322 39.50 -27.15 17.32
N GLU A 323 40.34 -26.12 17.18
CA GLU A 323 40.97 -25.41 18.32
C GLU A 323 39.91 -24.69 19.18
N ALA A 324 38.98 -23.95 18.56
CA ALA A 324 37.86 -23.31 19.24
C ALA A 324 36.96 -24.32 19.98
N CYS A 325 36.61 -25.44 19.34
CA CYS A 325 35.86 -26.52 19.98
C CYS A 325 36.61 -27.14 21.17
N ALA A 326 37.94 -27.25 21.11
CA ALA A 326 38.74 -27.78 22.21
C ALA A 326 38.79 -26.82 23.42
N ALA A 327 38.82 -25.51 23.18
CA ALA A 327 38.70 -24.50 24.23
C ALA A 327 37.29 -24.54 24.86
N ALA A 328 36.24 -24.57 24.03
CA ALA A 328 34.85 -24.57 24.44
C ALA A 328 34.45 -25.76 25.34
N LYS A 329 35.04 -26.95 25.10
CA LYS A 329 34.81 -28.14 25.95
C LYS A 329 35.27 -27.99 27.40
N LYS A 330 36.15 -27.02 27.69
CA LYS A 330 36.71 -26.78 29.04
C LYS A 330 35.93 -25.72 29.82
N LEU A 331 34.96 -25.05 29.19
CA LEU A 331 34.14 -24.02 29.82
C LEU A 331 33.09 -24.62 30.76
N SER A 332 32.68 -23.83 31.76
CA SER A 332 31.53 -24.12 32.62
C SER A 332 30.23 -24.17 31.80
N GLY A 333 29.20 -24.86 32.32
CA GLY A 333 27.92 -25.07 31.63
C GLY A 333 27.88 -26.35 30.80
N LYS A 334 26.75 -26.59 30.13
CA LYS A 334 26.48 -27.81 29.33
C LYS A 334 26.24 -27.51 27.85
N ILE A 335 25.69 -26.34 27.51
CA ILE A 335 25.27 -26.01 26.14
C ILE A 335 26.46 -25.86 25.18
N LEU A 336 27.43 -25.02 25.51
CA LEU A 336 28.57 -24.76 24.63
C LEU A 336 29.47 -26.01 24.41
N PRO A 337 29.78 -26.83 25.44
CA PRO A 337 30.43 -28.13 25.23
C PRO A 337 29.63 -29.08 24.31
N ALA A 338 28.30 -29.08 24.38
CA ALA A 338 27.45 -29.89 23.52
C ALA A 338 27.44 -29.38 22.06
N ILE A 339 27.46 -28.07 21.84
CA ILE A 339 27.66 -27.47 20.50
C ILE A 339 29.01 -27.91 19.93
N ALA A 340 30.10 -27.77 20.70
CA ALA A 340 31.44 -28.18 20.26
C ALA A 340 31.51 -29.67 19.88
N LYS A 341 30.83 -30.54 20.64
CA LYS A 341 30.72 -31.98 20.34
C LYS A 341 29.97 -32.22 19.02
N SER A 342 28.87 -31.49 18.79
CA SER A 342 28.05 -31.62 17.58
C SER A 342 28.80 -31.17 16.33
N ILE A 343 29.48 -30.02 16.39
CA ILE A 343 30.30 -29.49 15.28
C ILE A 343 31.47 -30.42 14.95
N LEU A 344 32.18 -30.95 15.96
CA LEU A 344 33.23 -31.93 15.73
C LEU A 344 32.71 -33.22 15.07
N SER A 345 31.51 -33.67 15.46
CA SER A 345 30.87 -34.85 14.85
C SER A 345 30.51 -34.60 13.39
N LEU A 346 30.07 -33.38 13.04
CA LEU A 346 29.82 -32.97 11.66
C LEU A 346 31.11 -32.91 10.83
N LEU A 347 32.18 -32.31 11.37
CA LEU A 347 33.49 -32.26 10.71
C LEU A 347 34.09 -33.65 10.49
N ASP A 348 33.80 -34.60 11.38
CA ASP A 348 34.23 -35.99 11.27
C ASP A 348 33.30 -36.85 10.38
N GLY A 349 32.21 -36.30 9.83
CA GLY A 349 31.23 -37.05 9.04
C GLY A 349 30.42 -38.08 9.84
N LYS A 350 30.34 -37.92 11.17
CA LYS A 350 29.64 -38.82 12.11
C LYS A 350 28.25 -38.32 12.51
N SER A 351 27.85 -37.13 12.04
CA SER A 351 26.53 -36.55 12.27
C SER A 351 25.90 -36.17 10.94
N ASP A 352 24.60 -36.47 10.79
CA ASP A 352 23.83 -36.12 9.61
C ASP A 352 23.03 -34.82 9.78
N SER A 353 23.18 -34.12 10.92
CA SER A 353 22.52 -32.84 11.18
C SER A 353 23.22 -31.96 12.23
N LEU A 354 22.87 -30.67 12.22
CA LEU A 354 23.08 -29.71 13.30
C LEU A 354 21.70 -29.13 13.65
N GLY A 355 21.18 -29.39 14.84
CA GLY A 355 19.79 -29.04 15.13
C GLY A 355 18.82 -29.75 14.18
N LYS A 356 17.88 -28.98 13.63
CA LYS A 356 16.91 -29.45 12.62
C LYS A 356 17.49 -29.46 11.19
N VAL A 357 18.72 -28.97 10.96
CA VAL A 357 19.29 -28.81 9.62
C VAL A 357 20.12 -30.03 9.21
N LYS A 358 19.75 -30.66 8.09
CA LYS A 358 20.46 -31.83 7.54
C LYS A 358 21.85 -31.46 7.01
N ALA A 359 22.80 -32.39 7.11
CA ALA A 359 24.19 -32.23 6.72
C ALA A 359 24.38 -31.78 5.26
N LYS A 360 23.55 -32.29 4.34
CA LYS A 360 23.58 -31.84 2.93
C LYS A 360 23.34 -30.33 2.81
N LYS A 361 22.32 -29.82 3.49
CA LYS A 361 21.96 -28.39 3.47
C LYS A 361 23.01 -27.55 4.18
N LEU A 362 23.55 -28.04 5.30
CA LEU A 362 24.68 -27.40 5.97
C LEU A 362 25.89 -27.30 5.05
N GLN A 363 26.20 -28.34 4.29
CA GLN A 363 27.33 -28.32 3.36
C GLN A 363 27.09 -27.35 2.19
N GLU A 364 25.85 -27.23 1.69
CA GLU A 364 25.46 -26.20 0.71
C GLU A 364 25.70 -24.79 1.27
N LEU A 365 25.22 -24.51 2.48
CA LEU A 365 25.43 -23.22 3.16
C LEU A 365 26.92 -22.95 3.37
N ARG A 366 27.69 -23.91 3.92
CA ARG A 366 29.15 -23.79 4.07
C ARG A 366 29.85 -23.50 2.75
N ASN A 367 29.43 -24.13 1.65
CA ASN A 367 30.01 -23.88 0.34
C ASN A 367 29.67 -22.46 -0.17
N GLN A 368 28.44 -21.99 0.08
CA GLN A 368 28.02 -20.63 -0.27
C GLN A 368 28.76 -19.59 0.57
N THR A 369 28.79 -19.71 1.89
CA THR A 369 29.55 -18.82 2.78
C THR A 369 31.01 -18.76 2.36
N PHE A 370 31.63 -19.92 2.17
CA PHE A 370 33.04 -20.00 1.80
C PHE A 370 33.34 -19.22 0.52
N LYS A 371 32.54 -19.35 -0.54
CA LYS A 371 32.72 -18.60 -1.80
C LYS A 371 32.63 -17.09 -1.66
N ASN A 372 32.02 -16.58 -0.58
CA ASN A 372 31.85 -15.15 -0.35
C ASN A 372 32.85 -14.59 0.68
N CYS A 373 33.69 -15.43 1.28
CA CYS A 373 34.70 -14.98 2.23
C CYS A 373 35.80 -14.16 1.55
N ASP A 374 36.30 -13.14 2.26
CA ASP A 374 37.54 -12.48 1.89
C ASP A 374 38.75 -13.38 2.21
N ILE A 375 39.79 -13.32 1.39
CA ILE A 375 40.99 -14.14 1.57
C ILE A 375 41.68 -13.91 2.93
N SER A 376 41.52 -12.73 3.54
CA SER A 376 42.07 -12.40 4.85
C SER A 376 41.31 -13.05 6.03
N GLN A 377 40.12 -13.58 5.79
CA GLN A 377 39.31 -14.32 6.77
C GLN A 377 39.62 -15.82 6.75
N ILE A 378 40.15 -16.31 5.63
CA ILE A 378 40.47 -17.73 5.45
C ILE A 378 41.84 -18.08 6.02
N GLU A 379 41.90 -19.20 6.71
CA GLU A 379 43.14 -19.76 7.24
C GLU A 379 44.14 -20.04 6.10
N PRO A 380 45.44 -19.79 6.29
CA PRO A 380 46.42 -19.78 5.19
C PRO A 380 46.41 -21.03 4.30
N GLU A 381 46.18 -22.20 4.89
CA GLU A 381 46.18 -23.50 4.19
C GLU A 381 44.98 -23.67 3.23
N ASN A 382 43.85 -22.99 3.49
CA ASN A 382 42.61 -23.15 2.72
C ASN A 382 42.36 -22.05 1.68
N ARG A 383 43.24 -21.04 1.60
CA ARG A 383 43.09 -19.92 0.64
C ARG A 383 43.05 -20.38 -0.82
N LYS A 384 43.79 -21.43 -1.17
CA LYS A 384 43.75 -22.03 -2.51
C LYS A 384 42.37 -22.62 -2.85
N LEU A 385 41.72 -23.24 -1.87
CA LEU A 385 40.38 -23.81 -2.05
C LEU A 385 39.34 -22.72 -2.31
N LEU A 386 39.52 -21.53 -1.73
CA LEU A 386 38.65 -20.37 -1.96
C LEU A 386 38.79 -19.87 -3.41
N GLU A 387 40.01 -19.79 -3.92
CA GLU A 387 40.28 -19.38 -5.31
C GLU A 387 39.65 -20.34 -6.33
N GLU A 388 39.68 -21.65 -6.05
CA GLU A 388 38.99 -22.67 -6.85
C GLU A 388 37.46 -22.53 -6.77
N ALA A 389 36.92 -22.31 -5.57
CA ALA A 389 35.48 -22.21 -5.34
C ALA A 389 34.84 -20.96 -5.99
N THR A 390 35.60 -19.87 -6.13
CA THR A 390 35.17 -18.60 -6.76
C THR A 390 35.31 -18.60 -8.28
N GLY A 391 35.81 -19.69 -8.90
CA GLY A 391 36.07 -19.75 -10.34
C GLY A 391 37.20 -18.81 -10.79
N LEU A 392 38.01 -18.33 -9.85
CA LEU A 392 39.20 -17.52 -10.12
C LEU A 392 40.43 -18.39 -10.39
N SER A 393 40.36 -19.70 -10.08
CA SER A 393 41.43 -20.65 -10.39
C SER A 393 41.68 -20.74 -11.90
N GLY A 394 42.93 -20.54 -12.31
CA GLY A 394 43.33 -20.66 -13.72
C GLY A 394 43.11 -19.39 -14.55
N LYS A 395 42.48 -18.33 -14.01
CA LYS A 395 42.42 -17.02 -14.68
C LYS A 395 43.82 -16.39 -14.71
N LYS A 396 44.23 -15.86 -15.86
CA LYS A 396 45.49 -15.12 -15.98
C LYS A 396 45.41 -13.91 -15.04
N LYS A 397 46.33 -13.84 -14.09
CA LYS A 397 46.57 -12.67 -13.23
C LYS A 397 48.00 -12.21 -13.41
N ILE A 398 48.25 -10.94 -13.13
CA ILE A 398 49.59 -10.37 -13.17
C ILE A 398 49.83 -9.54 -11.91
N ALA A 399 50.96 -9.77 -11.25
CA ALA A 399 51.36 -8.95 -10.12
C ALA A 399 51.57 -7.50 -10.57
N SER A 400 51.12 -6.51 -9.78
CA SER A 400 51.19 -5.10 -10.16
C SER A 400 52.61 -4.64 -10.50
N GLY A 401 53.64 -5.26 -9.90
CA GLY A 401 55.05 -5.01 -10.19
C GLY A 401 55.47 -5.43 -11.61
N ASP A 402 54.93 -6.52 -12.14
CA ASP A 402 55.25 -7.01 -13.49
C ASP A 402 54.38 -6.35 -14.55
N LEU A 403 53.12 -6.02 -14.23
CA LEU A 403 52.24 -5.20 -15.08
C LEU A 403 52.89 -3.83 -15.38
N LYS A 404 53.44 -3.18 -14.35
CA LYS A 404 54.22 -1.93 -14.50
C LYS A 404 55.37 -2.07 -15.49
N LYS A 405 56.10 -3.19 -15.46
CA LYS A 405 57.22 -3.43 -16.40
C LYS A 405 56.74 -3.61 -17.84
N ARG A 406 55.60 -4.26 -18.07
CA ARG A 406 55.02 -4.45 -19.41
C ARG A 406 54.58 -3.13 -20.04
N ILE A 407 53.91 -2.27 -19.26
CA ILE A 407 53.57 -0.91 -19.71
C ILE A 407 54.83 -0.08 -20.00
N GLN A 408 55.86 -0.16 -19.14
CA GLN A 408 57.13 0.54 -19.37
C GLN A 408 57.86 0.05 -20.64
N LYS A 409 57.63 -1.19 -21.07
CA LYS A 409 58.15 -1.74 -22.34
C LYS A 409 57.34 -1.33 -23.57
N GLY A 410 56.27 -0.55 -23.39
CA GLY A 410 55.44 -0.04 -24.48
C GLY A 410 54.32 -0.96 -24.94
N GLU A 411 53.97 -2.00 -24.16
CA GLU A 411 52.78 -2.80 -24.44
C GLU A 411 51.51 -1.95 -24.29
N ASP A 412 50.56 -2.14 -25.21
CA ASP A 412 49.31 -1.37 -25.25
C ASP A 412 48.39 -1.75 -24.06
N PRO A 413 47.94 -0.78 -23.24
CA PRO A 413 47.06 -1.05 -22.12
C PRO A 413 45.75 -1.75 -22.47
N LEU A 414 45.12 -1.46 -23.61
CA LEU A 414 43.86 -2.11 -24.00
C LEU A 414 44.07 -3.59 -24.35
N SER A 415 45.13 -3.89 -25.10
CA SER A 415 45.55 -5.26 -25.39
C SER A 415 45.87 -6.06 -24.12
N LEU A 416 46.46 -5.41 -23.10
CA LEU A 416 46.69 -6.02 -21.78
C LEU A 416 45.36 -6.27 -21.03
N MET A 417 44.37 -5.37 -21.14
CA MET A 417 43.05 -5.60 -20.55
C MET A 417 42.35 -6.80 -21.17
N GLU A 418 42.49 -7.03 -22.48
CA GLU A 418 41.99 -8.22 -23.16
C GLU A 418 42.76 -9.49 -22.76
N GLU A 419 44.10 -9.43 -22.63
CA GLU A 419 44.92 -10.57 -22.16
C GLU A 419 44.50 -11.02 -20.75
N PHE A 420 44.13 -10.06 -19.90
CA PHE A 420 43.68 -10.25 -18.52
C PHE A 420 42.20 -9.88 -18.36
N SER A 421 41.32 -10.38 -19.24
CA SER A 421 39.90 -9.98 -19.39
C SER A 421 39.00 -10.09 -18.15
N GLU A 422 39.48 -10.73 -17.09
CA GLU A 422 38.74 -10.99 -15.85
C GLU A 422 39.44 -10.42 -14.60
N ASP A 423 40.58 -9.74 -14.76
CA ASP A 423 41.39 -9.21 -13.67
C ASP A 423 41.09 -7.72 -13.44
N VAL A 424 40.09 -7.47 -12.59
CA VAL A 424 39.59 -6.12 -12.29
C VAL A 424 40.68 -5.23 -11.66
N GLU A 425 41.61 -5.77 -10.86
CA GLU A 425 42.72 -4.98 -10.32
C GLU A 425 43.68 -4.52 -11.43
N THR A 426 43.94 -5.41 -12.38
CA THR A 426 44.74 -5.08 -13.58
C THR A 426 44.02 -4.06 -14.45
N HIS A 427 42.71 -4.20 -14.67
CA HIS A 427 41.89 -3.23 -15.40
C HIS A 427 41.91 -1.85 -14.72
N ASP A 428 41.68 -1.79 -13.41
CA ASP A 428 41.65 -0.54 -12.63
C ASP A 428 42.99 0.20 -12.70
N PHE A 429 44.10 -0.55 -12.70
CA PHE A 429 45.44 0.00 -12.90
C PHE A 429 45.62 0.54 -14.33
N LEU A 430 45.24 -0.25 -15.35
CA LEU A 430 45.40 0.12 -16.76
C LEU A 430 44.53 1.32 -17.15
N LEU A 431 43.29 1.41 -16.66
CA LEU A 431 42.40 2.56 -16.86
C LEU A 431 43.02 3.86 -16.32
N LYS A 432 43.64 3.82 -15.12
CA LYS A 432 44.37 4.97 -14.56
C LYS A 432 45.57 5.36 -15.41
N GLU A 433 46.31 4.40 -15.97
CA GLU A 433 47.44 4.69 -16.86
C GLU A 433 47.00 5.27 -18.22
N ILE A 434 45.85 4.83 -18.76
CA ILE A 434 45.24 5.42 -19.97
C ILE A 434 44.78 6.85 -19.67
N GLY A 435 44.07 7.06 -18.56
CA GLY A 435 43.54 8.38 -18.15
C GLY A 435 44.62 9.46 -18.00
N LYS A 436 45.84 9.10 -17.56
CA LYS A 436 46.97 10.05 -17.52
C LYS A 436 47.32 10.66 -18.87
N LYS A 437 47.02 9.97 -19.98
CA LYS A 437 47.31 10.42 -21.35
C LYS A 437 46.11 11.08 -22.02
N ASP A 438 44.91 10.95 -21.46
CA ASP A 438 43.64 11.45 -22.01
C ASP A 438 42.80 12.09 -20.89
N PRO A 439 42.84 13.43 -20.73
CA PRO A 439 42.11 14.12 -19.66
C PRO A 439 40.58 13.97 -19.71
N LYS A 440 39.99 13.77 -20.89
CA LYS A 440 38.54 13.55 -21.00
C LYS A 440 38.18 12.16 -20.49
N PHE A 441 38.94 11.15 -20.90
CA PHE A 441 38.76 9.79 -20.40
C PHE A 441 39.08 9.67 -18.91
N SER A 442 40.06 10.41 -18.38
CA SER A 442 40.37 10.43 -16.95
C SER A 442 39.15 10.79 -16.09
N LYS A 443 38.35 11.76 -16.52
CA LYS A 443 37.11 12.14 -15.81
C LYS A 443 36.07 11.02 -15.83
N LEU A 444 35.91 10.33 -16.96
CA LEU A 444 35.01 9.17 -17.07
C LEU A 444 35.48 8.01 -16.17
N VAL A 445 36.79 7.77 -16.09
CA VAL A 445 37.38 6.76 -15.20
C VAL A 445 37.17 7.13 -13.73
N GLU A 446 37.31 8.39 -13.35
CA GLU A 446 37.01 8.87 -11.99
C GLU A 446 35.54 8.68 -11.62
N GLN A 447 34.63 9.01 -12.55
CA GLN A 447 33.19 8.80 -12.36
C GLN A 447 32.86 7.30 -12.26
N TYR A 448 33.40 6.46 -13.14
CA TYR A 448 33.27 5.00 -13.05
C TYR A 448 33.68 4.47 -11.67
N PHE A 449 34.82 4.92 -11.12
CA PHE A 449 35.25 4.50 -9.78
C PHE A 449 34.31 4.99 -8.68
N LYS A 450 33.72 6.18 -8.83
CA LYS A 450 32.73 6.71 -7.88
C LYS A 450 31.45 5.87 -7.91
N GLU A 451 30.89 5.63 -9.09
CA GLU A 451 29.62 4.90 -9.27
C GLU A 451 29.69 3.44 -8.83
N ARG A 452 30.88 2.82 -8.81
CA ARG A 452 31.11 1.50 -8.18
C ARG A 452 30.90 1.47 -6.66
N THR A 453 30.71 2.63 -6.03
CA THR A 453 30.62 2.80 -4.57
C THR A 453 29.47 3.69 -4.12
N ASP A 454 28.70 4.24 -5.06
CA ASP A 454 27.64 5.24 -4.83
C ASP A 454 26.25 4.58 -4.67
N SER A 455 25.20 5.39 -4.51
CA SER A 455 23.82 4.97 -4.29
C SER A 455 23.27 4.04 -5.38
N THR A 456 22.41 3.11 -4.95
CA THR A 456 21.70 2.15 -5.79
C THR A 456 20.74 2.80 -6.80
N TYR A 457 20.42 4.08 -6.68
CA TYR A 457 19.49 4.75 -7.60
C TYR A 457 20.16 5.64 -8.65
N ASN A 458 21.50 5.72 -8.65
CA ASN A 458 22.21 6.58 -9.60
C ASN A 458 22.17 6.04 -11.04
N GLU A 459 21.98 6.96 -11.99
CA GLU A 459 22.14 6.71 -13.40
C GLU A 459 23.41 7.39 -13.92
N TRP A 460 24.32 6.62 -14.49
CA TRP A 460 25.55 7.13 -15.09
C TRP A 460 25.93 6.29 -16.32
N PRO A 461 26.53 6.90 -17.36
CA PRO A 461 26.32 8.30 -17.74
C PRO A 461 24.84 8.51 -18.09
N TYR A 462 24.28 9.71 -17.89
CA TYR A 462 22.88 9.99 -18.24
C TYR A 462 22.60 9.82 -19.74
N LYS A 463 23.58 10.15 -20.59
CA LYS A 463 23.46 10.15 -22.05
C LYS A 463 24.33 9.08 -22.71
N LYS A 464 23.80 8.38 -23.72
CA LYS A 464 24.52 7.31 -24.45
C LYS A 464 25.74 7.87 -25.21
N GLU A 465 25.69 9.14 -25.61
CA GLU A 465 26.76 9.83 -26.32
C GLU A 465 28.01 10.07 -25.46
N ASP A 466 27.88 10.00 -24.13
CA ASP A 466 28.98 10.19 -23.18
C ASP A 466 29.74 8.88 -22.87
N LEU A 467 29.34 7.76 -23.49
CA LEU A 467 29.99 6.46 -23.32
C LEU A 467 31.32 6.35 -24.07
N ASP A 468 32.28 5.68 -23.46
CA ASP A 468 33.56 5.32 -24.08
C ASP A 468 33.70 3.79 -24.12
N LEU A 469 33.82 3.23 -25.33
CA LEU A 469 33.90 1.78 -25.57
C LEU A 469 35.06 1.10 -24.81
N ARG A 470 36.13 1.85 -24.46
CA ARG A 470 37.25 1.32 -23.67
C ARG A 470 36.82 0.86 -22.27
N LEU A 471 35.65 1.30 -21.78
CA LEU A 471 35.10 0.91 -20.49
C LEU A 471 34.20 -0.34 -20.54
N SER A 472 33.78 -0.81 -21.72
CA SER A 472 32.84 -1.94 -21.84
C SER A 472 33.35 -3.21 -21.14
N LEU A 473 34.54 -3.68 -21.52
CA LEU A 473 35.17 -4.87 -20.93
C LEU A 473 35.40 -4.74 -19.41
N PRO A 474 36.04 -3.66 -18.90
CA PRO A 474 36.29 -3.55 -17.45
C PRO A 474 35.00 -3.37 -16.63
N ILE A 475 33.98 -2.69 -17.15
CA ILE A 475 32.67 -2.60 -16.48
C ILE A 475 32.00 -3.99 -16.44
N SER A 476 32.02 -4.75 -17.54
CA SER A 476 31.49 -6.12 -17.58
C SER A 476 32.24 -7.05 -16.61
N ALA A 477 33.57 -6.95 -16.53
CA ALA A 477 34.37 -7.72 -15.58
C ALA A 477 34.07 -7.35 -14.12
N ALA A 478 33.96 -6.05 -13.80
CA ALA A 478 33.61 -5.57 -12.47
C ALA A 478 32.19 -6.01 -12.07
N PHE A 479 31.22 -5.89 -12.97
CA PHE A 479 29.85 -6.36 -12.77
C PHE A 479 29.82 -7.87 -12.49
N ARG A 480 30.48 -8.69 -13.33
CA ARG A 480 30.54 -10.15 -13.15
C ARG A 480 31.26 -10.57 -11.88
N GLN A 481 32.28 -9.83 -11.43
CA GLN A 481 32.90 -10.03 -10.11
C GLN A 481 31.94 -9.66 -8.96
N GLY A 482 31.05 -8.69 -9.18
CA GLY A 482 30.03 -8.26 -8.23
C GLY A 482 28.77 -9.13 -8.17
N LEU A 483 28.66 -10.20 -8.98
CA LEU A 483 27.55 -11.18 -8.94
C LEU A 483 27.63 -12.16 -7.74
N ASN A 484 28.54 -11.91 -6.79
CA ASN A 484 28.62 -12.68 -5.54
C ASN A 484 27.37 -12.43 -4.66
N TYR A 485 27.14 -13.34 -3.71
CA TYR A 485 25.91 -13.47 -2.94
C TYR A 485 25.69 -12.26 -2.00
N ASP A 486 25.02 -11.23 -2.51
CA ASP A 486 24.29 -10.22 -1.72
C ASP A 486 23.41 -9.39 -2.65
N VAL A 487 22.19 -9.11 -2.22
CA VAL A 487 21.23 -8.24 -2.91
C VAL A 487 21.64 -6.76 -2.77
N GLU A 488 22.55 -6.44 -1.84
CA GLU A 488 22.93 -5.06 -1.50
C GLU A 488 24.40 -4.69 -1.82
N ASN A 489 25.10 -5.46 -2.67
CA ASN A 489 26.50 -5.14 -2.99
C ASN A 489 26.64 -3.92 -3.93
N LYS A 490 27.08 -2.78 -3.36
CA LYS A 490 27.40 -1.49 -4.03
C LYS A 490 28.26 -1.59 -5.30
N LYS A 491 28.99 -2.69 -5.50
CA LYS A 491 29.90 -2.87 -6.66
C LYS A 491 29.20 -3.18 -7.99
N ALA A 492 27.90 -3.51 -7.99
CA ALA A 492 27.20 -4.00 -9.19
C ALA A 492 25.82 -3.34 -9.45
N TYR A 493 25.48 -2.21 -8.81
CA TYR A 493 24.11 -1.68 -8.85
C TYR A 493 23.86 -0.63 -9.96
N ALA A 494 22.56 -0.41 -10.27
CA ALA A 494 21.89 0.36 -11.33
C ALA A 494 22.75 1.21 -12.26
N GLY A 495 23.62 2.10 -11.75
CA GLY A 495 24.55 2.85 -12.58
C GLY A 495 25.36 1.95 -13.52
N ILE A 496 25.94 0.86 -13.01
CA ILE A 496 26.73 -0.10 -13.80
C ILE A 496 25.85 -0.96 -14.72
N ILE A 497 24.69 -1.42 -14.24
CA ILE A 497 23.76 -2.27 -15.03
C ILE A 497 23.20 -1.48 -16.21
N LYS A 498 22.71 -0.27 -15.96
CA LYS A 498 22.20 0.65 -16.98
C LYS A 498 23.32 1.08 -17.92
N THR A 499 24.54 1.31 -17.43
CA THR A 499 25.71 1.55 -18.32
C THR A 499 25.94 0.37 -19.27
N LEU A 500 25.94 -0.86 -18.76
CA LEU A 500 26.07 -2.07 -19.58
C LEU A 500 24.94 -2.16 -20.61
N GLY A 501 23.70 -1.86 -20.21
CA GLY A 501 22.55 -1.83 -21.11
C GLY A 501 22.72 -0.80 -22.24
N LYS A 502 23.31 0.36 -21.95
CA LYS A 502 23.58 1.38 -22.97
C LYS A 502 24.72 1.00 -23.92
N PHE A 503 25.70 0.19 -23.50
CA PHE A 503 26.72 -0.36 -24.42
C PHE A 503 26.11 -1.32 -25.42
N ASP A 504 25.16 -2.16 -24.98
CA ASP A 504 24.42 -3.11 -25.81
C ASP A 504 25.33 -3.99 -26.71
N ASP A 505 26.46 -4.42 -26.17
CA ASP A 505 27.49 -5.20 -26.87
C ASP A 505 27.65 -6.61 -26.30
N GLN A 506 28.55 -7.42 -26.87
CA GLN A 506 28.78 -8.79 -26.42
C GLN A 506 29.22 -8.88 -24.94
N ASN A 507 29.95 -7.87 -24.42
CA ASN A 507 30.38 -7.87 -23.02
C ASN A 507 29.19 -7.64 -22.09
N ALA A 508 28.25 -6.78 -22.48
CA ALA A 508 26.98 -6.57 -21.79
C ALA A 508 26.12 -7.84 -21.82
N MET A 509 25.97 -8.48 -22.98
CA MET A 509 25.21 -9.73 -23.11
C MET A 509 25.80 -10.86 -22.26
N ASN A 510 27.13 -11.02 -22.24
CA ASN A 510 27.80 -11.98 -21.38
C ASN A 510 27.58 -11.69 -19.89
N ALA A 511 27.61 -10.41 -19.50
CA ALA A 511 27.31 -9.96 -18.14
C ALA A 511 25.86 -10.27 -17.74
N PHE A 512 24.88 -9.93 -18.57
CA PHE A 512 23.46 -10.17 -18.30
C PHE A 512 23.13 -11.65 -18.25
N ARG A 513 23.67 -12.48 -19.15
CA ARG A 513 23.53 -13.93 -19.10
C ARG A 513 24.10 -14.52 -17.81
N ASP A 514 25.26 -14.04 -17.37
CA ASP A 514 25.85 -14.43 -16.08
C ASP A 514 24.98 -13.99 -14.90
N ALA A 515 24.41 -12.79 -14.92
CA ALA A 515 23.50 -12.30 -13.89
C ALA A 515 22.24 -13.17 -13.79
N VAL A 516 21.59 -13.44 -14.93
CA VAL A 516 20.42 -14.33 -15.01
C VAL A 516 20.76 -15.71 -14.45
N ARG A 517 21.97 -16.24 -14.63
CA ARG A 517 22.35 -17.57 -14.12
C ARG A 517 22.80 -17.58 -12.65
N LYS A 518 23.47 -16.53 -12.18
CA LYS A 518 24.16 -16.51 -10.87
C LYS A 518 23.35 -15.86 -9.76
N LEU A 519 22.55 -14.83 -10.06
CA LEU A 519 21.78 -14.10 -9.06
C LEU A 519 20.63 -14.93 -8.51
N LYS A 520 20.19 -14.65 -7.28
CA LYS A 520 18.91 -15.18 -6.79
C LYS A 520 17.74 -14.48 -7.48
N GLN A 521 16.56 -15.07 -7.41
CA GLN A 521 15.41 -14.58 -8.17
C GLN A 521 14.71 -13.37 -7.55
N ASP A 522 14.85 -13.22 -6.25
CA ASP A 522 14.48 -12.07 -5.43
C ASP A 522 15.57 -10.99 -5.40
N ASP A 523 16.63 -11.12 -6.22
CA ASP A 523 17.66 -10.10 -6.34
C ASP A 523 17.17 -8.97 -7.25
N LYS A 524 17.01 -7.76 -6.71
CA LYS A 524 16.48 -6.59 -7.43
C LYS A 524 17.29 -6.22 -8.67
N ARG A 525 18.58 -6.59 -8.75
CA ARG A 525 19.37 -6.37 -9.97
C ARG A 525 18.80 -7.11 -11.18
N LEU A 526 18.07 -8.21 -10.99
CA LEU A 526 17.40 -8.91 -12.08
C LEU A 526 16.31 -8.07 -12.74
N GLU A 527 15.62 -7.21 -11.99
CA GLU A 527 14.62 -6.28 -12.55
C GLU A 527 15.27 -5.35 -13.57
N GLU A 528 16.38 -4.71 -13.19
CA GLU A 528 17.13 -3.80 -14.05
C GLU A 528 17.80 -4.52 -15.23
N VAL A 529 18.33 -5.73 -15.02
CA VAL A 529 18.89 -6.57 -16.08
C VAL A 529 17.80 -6.94 -17.10
N VAL A 530 16.62 -7.35 -16.64
CA VAL A 530 15.48 -7.65 -17.51
C VAL A 530 15.04 -6.40 -18.26
N GLY A 531 14.93 -5.25 -17.58
CA GLY A 531 14.64 -3.97 -18.22
C GLY A 531 15.61 -3.61 -19.34
N CYS A 532 16.92 -3.78 -19.12
CA CYS A 532 17.94 -3.56 -20.15
C CYS A 532 17.81 -4.55 -21.32
N LEU A 533 17.52 -5.83 -21.05
CA LEU A 533 17.32 -6.84 -22.09
C LEU A 533 16.10 -6.57 -22.97
N LEU A 534 15.02 -6.02 -22.39
CA LEU A 534 13.80 -5.67 -23.13
C LEU A 534 14.00 -4.49 -24.08
N GLN A 535 14.93 -3.58 -23.76
CA GLN A 535 15.25 -2.40 -24.57
C GLN A 535 16.43 -2.64 -25.55
N SER A 536 17.07 -3.81 -25.48
CA SER A 536 18.26 -4.15 -26.27
C SER A 536 17.90 -4.44 -27.74
N GLU A 537 18.73 -3.95 -28.66
CA GLU A 537 18.63 -4.29 -30.09
C GLU A 537 19.57 -5.45 -30.48
N HIS A 538 20.32 -6.00 -29.51
CA HIS A 538 21.31 -7.05 -29.74
C HIS A 538 20.66 -8.42 -29.98
N GLU A 539 21.19 -9.22 -30.92
CA GLU A 539 20.60 -10.50 -31.33
C GLU A 539 20.50 -11.55 -30.20
N ASP A 540 21.48 -11.56 -29.28
CA ASP A 540 21.50 -12.45 -28.11
C ASP A 540 20.44 -12.11 -27.04
N ALA A 541 19.88 -10.90 -27.01
CA ALA A 541 19.04 -10.42 -25.91
C ALA A 541 17.79 -11.27 -25.71
N LEU A 542 17.10 -11.62 -26.81
CA LEU A 542 15.93 -12.50 -26.82
C LEU A 542 16.23 -13.87 -26.17
N SER A 543 17.40 -14.45 -26.47
CA SER A 543 17.80 -15.72 -25.89
C SER A 543 18.05 -15.60 -24.39
N ILE A 544 18.68 -14.51 -23.93
CA ILE A 544 19.01 -14.30 -22.52
C ILE A 544 17.75 -14.04 -21.71
N TRP A 545 16.83 -13.21 -22.20
CA TRP A 545 15.54 -13.03 -21.54
C TRP A 545 14.75 -14.34 -21.48
N THR A 546 14.97 -15.26 -22.44
CA THR A 546 14.21 -16.52 -22.51
C THR A 546 14.71 -17.45 -21.42
N GLU A 547 16.02 -17.47 -21.16
CA GLU A 547 16.60 -18.11 -19.99
C GLU A 547 16.00 -17.53 -18.68
N ALA A 548 15.83 -16.21 -18.61
CA ALA A 548 15.24 -15.54 -17.44
C ALA A 548 13.77 -15.96 -17.21
N ALA A 549 12.96 -16.05 -18.28
CA ALA A 549 11.58 -16.54 -18.22
C ALA A 549 11.49 -18.01 -17.76
N TRP A 550 12.39 -18.88 -18.21
CA TRP A 550 12.42 -20.28 -17.76
C TRP A 550 12.87 -20.40 -16.30
N LYS A 551 13.82 -19.58 -15.88
CA LYS A 551 14.31 -19.54 -14.51
C LYS A 551 13.18 -19.23 -13.51
N PHE A 552 12.19 -18.41 -13.87
CA PHE A 552 10.99 -18.19 -13.04
C PHE A 552 10.32 -19.52 -12.61
N PHE A 553 10.18 -20.47 -13.53
CA PHE A 553 9.56 -21.78 -13.24
C PHE A 553 10.41 -22.67 -12.35
N GLU A 554 11.74 -22.62 -12.46
CA GLU A 554 12.64 -23.40 -11.60
C GLU A 554 12.42 -23.06 -10.11
N THR A 555 12.19 -21.77 -9.80
CA THR A 555 11.89 -21.36 -8.42
C THR A 555 10.48 -21.69 -8.01
N LEU A 556 9.51 -21.51 -8.90
CA LEU A 556 8.14 -21.87 -8.59
C LEU A 556 8.03 -23.37 -8.25
N ASP A 557 8.66 -24.23 -9.04
CA ASP A 557 8.74 -25.68 -8.77
C ASP A 557 9.41 -25.95 -7.42
N GLY A 558 10.55 -25.33 -7.15
CA GLY A 558 11.26 -25.46 -5.87
C GLY A 558 10.43 -24.97 -4.68
N ALA A 559 9.65 -23.91 -4.83
CA ALA A 559 8.82 -23.35 -3.77
C ALA A 559 7.55 -24.17 -3.52
N LEU A 560 6.93 -24.75 -4.55
CA LEU A 560 5.80 -25.65 -4.37
C LEU A 560 6.22 -26.95 -3.67
N GLU A 561 7.42 -27.45 -3.96
CA GLU A 561 8.02 -28.55 -3.18
C GLU A 561 8.24 -28.15 -1.71
N LYS A 562 8.70 -26.92 -1.45
CA LYS A 562 8.85 -26.39 -0.08
C LYS A 562 7.50 -26.27 0.62
N LYS A 563 6.47 -25.67 0.01
CA LYS A 563 5.12 -25.51 0.60
C LYS A 563 4.50 -26.84 1.01
N LYS A 564 4.69 -27.89 0.20
CA LYS A 564 4.25 -29.25 0.55
C LYS A 564 4.99 -29.76 1.81
N LYS A 565 6.29 -29.52 1.90
CA LYS A 565 7.06 -29.81 3.13
C LYS A 565 6.63 -28.96 4.33
N VAL A 566 6.25 -27.69 4.15
CA VAL A 566 5.69 -26.84 5.23
C VAL A 566 4.43 -27.45 5.82
N GLN A 567 3.50 -27.90 4.97
CA GLN A 567 2.25 -28.51 5.41
C GLN A 567 2.48 -29.81 6.19
N ASP A 568 3.48 -30.59 5.79
CA ASP A 568 3.79 -31.88 6.41
C ASP A 568 4.67 -31.74 7.68
N GLU A 569 5.52 -30.71 7.77
CA GLU A 569 6.55 -30.55 8.83
C GLU A 569 6.33 -29.35 9.76
N GLY A 570 5.33 -28.49 9.51
CA GLY A 570 5.10 -27.22 10.20
C GLY A 570 6.02 -26.06 9.74
N PRO A 571 5.69 -24.79 10.06
CA PRO A 571 6.54 -23.65 9.76
C PRO A 571 7.88 -23.75 10.52
N ASN A 572 8.99 -23.66 9.80
CA ASN A 572 10.34 -23.63 10.31
C ASN A 572 11.23 -22.72 9.45
N LEU A 573 12.41 -22.36 9.95
CA LEU A 573 13.36 -21.44 9.29
C LEU A 573 13.64 -21.75 7.80
N ASN A 574 13.44 -22.98 7.32
CA ASN A 574 13.71 -23.35 5.92
C ASN A 574 12.55 -23.10 4.96
N ASN A 575 11.35 -22.84 5.46
CA ASN A 575 10.13 -23.03 4.68
C ASN A 575 9.10 -21.89 4.82
N ILE A 576 9.42 -20.85 5.61
CA ILE A 576 8.54 -19.70 5.91
C ILE A 576 8.54 -18.61 4.81
N PHE A 577 9.57 -18.48 3.97
CA PHE A 577 9.62 -17.45 2.93
C PHE A 577 9.15 -17.96 1.56
N THR A 578 8.12 -17.30 1.01
CA THR A 578 7.40 -17.71 -0.21
C THR A 578 7.64 -16.70 -1.34
N VAL A 579 8.28 -17.19 -2.41
CA VAL A 579 8.30 -16.73 -3.82
C VAL A 579 8.07 -15.23 -4.08
N PHE A 580 9.09 -14.41 -3.83
CA PHE A 580 9.24 -13.15 -4.54
C PHE A 580 10.23 -13.35 -5.69
N SER A 581 9.90 -12.87 -6.90
CA SER A 581 10.75 -13.04 -8.09
C SER A 581 10.65 -11.84 -9.01
N TYR A 582 11.78 -11.18 -9.28
CA TYR A 582 11.90 -10.09 -10.25
C TYR A 582 11.90 -10.57 -11.72
N LEU A 583 11.66 -11.86 -11.96
CA LEU A 583 11.65 -12.46 -13.29
C LEU A 583 10.27 -12.49 -13.96
N GLN A 584 9.22 -12.01 -13.28
CA GLN A 584 7.85 -12.07 -13.80
C GLN A 584 7.65 -11.22 -15.07
N GLN A 585 8.31 -10.06 -15.17
CA GLN A 585 8.28 -9.24 -16.37
C GLN A 585 8.88 -9.99 -17.58
N ALA A 586 9.98 -10.72 -17.39
CA ALA A 586 10.58 -11.54 -18.45
C ALA A 586 9.62 -12.62 -18.96
N LEU A 587 8.84 -13.25 -18.07
CA LEU A 587 7.81 -14.23 -18.46
C LEU A 587 6.69 -13.56 -19.27
N ASN A 588 6.17 -12.43 -18.80
CA ASN A 588 5.09 -11.70 -19.46
C ASN A 588 5.48 -11.29 -20.88
N GLU A 589 6.63 -10.62 -21.03
CA GLU A 589 7.12 -10.14 -22.33
C GLU A 589 7.49 -11.29 -23.27
N ARG A 590 8.05 -12.38 -22.74
CA ARG A 590 8.34 -13.56 -23.55
C ARG A 590 7.09 -14.23 -24.11
N LEU A 591 5.99 -14.23 -23.37
CA LEU A 591 4.71 -14.77 -23.85
C LEU A 591 4.12 -13.91 -24.98
N LEU A 592 4.29 -12.59 -24.93
CA LEU A 592 3.74 -11.67 -25.94
C LEU A 592 4.31 -11.86 -27.35
N VAL A 593 5.55 -12.35 -27.49
CA VAL A 593 6.14 -12.72 -28.80
C VAL A 593 5.24 -13.69 -29.58
N GLY A 594 4.70 -14.69 -28.89
CA GLY A 594 3.77 -15.68 -29.43
C GLY A 594 4.38 -16.54 -30.55
N ASP A 595 5.60 -17.03 -30.35
CA ASP A 595 6.28 -18.03 -31.19
C ASP A 595 6.23 -19.43 -30.51
N GLU A 596 6.93 -20.43 -31.08
CA GLU A 596 6.93 -21.81 -30.56
C GLU A 596 7.38 -21.89 -29.09
N GLU A 597 8.36 -21.09 -28.70
CA GLU A 597 8.90 -21.08 -27.34
C GLU A 597 7.94 -20.37 -26.36
N SER A 598 7.25 -19.30 -26.78
CA SER A 598 6.09 -18.78 -26.04
C SER A 598 5.05 -19.88 -25.82
N GLY A 599 4.85 -20.76 -26.80
CA GLY A 599 3.96 -21.91 -26.68
C GLY A 599 4.36 -22.89 -25.58
N LYS A 600 5.65 -23.19 -25.45
CA LYS A 600 6.18 -24.05 -24.38
C LYS A 600 5.99 -23.41 -23.00
N LEU A 601 6.27 -22.11 -22.88
CA LEU A 601 6.07 -21.35 -21.63
C LEU A 601 4.59 -21.28 -21.26
N ALA A 602 3.71 -21.02 -22.23
CA ALA A 602 2.26 -21.02 -22.02
C ALA A 602 1.78 -22.38 -21.48
N ASN A 603 2.18 -23.48 -22.12
CA ASN A 603 1.86 -24.82 -21.62
C ASN A 603 2.38 -25.05 -20.20
N LYS A 604 3.59 -24.57 -19.88
CA LYS A 604 4.16 -24.65 -18.53
C LYS A 604 3.34 -23.84 -17.51
N VAL A 605 2.93 -22.60 -17.79
CA VAL A 605 2.00 -21.81 -16.94
C VAL A 605 0.74 -22.64 -16.63
N LEU A 606 0.13 -23.21 -17.66
CA LEU A 606 -1.13 -23.95 -17.55
C LEU A 606 -1.03 -25.29 -16.80
N THR A 607 0.19 -25.77 -16.50
CA THR A 607 0.39 -26.92 -15.60
C THR A 607 0.10 -26.61 -14.12
N TYR A 608 0.20 -25.34 -13.69
CA TYR A 608 0.10 -24.93 -12.28
C TYR A 608 -1.33 -24.62 -11.82
N ARG A 609 -2.26 -25.54 -12.07
CA ARG A 609 -3.71 -25.33 -11.93
C ARG A 609 -4.19 -24.82 -10.57
N LYS A 610 -3.44 -25.04 -9.49
CA LYS A 610 -3.81 -24.66 -8.10
C LYS A 610 -3.13 -23.38 -7.59
N ASN A 611 -2.20 -22.79 -8.34
CA ASN A 611 -1.37 -21.67 -7.88
C ASN A 611 -1.37 -20.51 -8.88
N LEU A 612 -2.50 -20.28 -9.54
CA LEU A 612 -2.61 -19.35 -10.66
C LEU A 612 -2.44 -17.89 -10.28
N SER A 613 -2.77 -17.53 -9.04
CA SER A 613 -2.60 -16.16 -8.54
C SER A 613 -1.15 -15.66 -8.64
N ILE A 614 -0.17 -16.58 -8.61
CA ILE A 614 1.26 -16.27 -8.71
C ILE A 614 1.63 -15.71 -10.09
N PHE A 615 0.87 -16.04 -11.14
CA PHE A 615 1.22 -15.66 -12.51
C PHE A 615 0.73 -14.27 -12.93
N GLY A 616 -0.12 -13.62 -12.15
CA GLY A 616 -0.68 -12.32 -12.51
C GLY A 616 -1.34 -12.38 -13.90
N ILE A 617 -0.94 -11.47 -14.79
CA ILE A 617 -1.43 -11.37 -16.18
C ILE A 617 -0.85 -12.45 -17.14
N ALA A 618 0.22 -13.15 -16.74
CA ALA A 618 0.88 -14.15 -17.60
C ALA A 618 -0.07 -15.29 -17.99
N LEU A 619 -1.06 -15.59 -17.15
CA LEU A 619 -2.09 -16.58 -17.44
C LEU A 619 -2.94 -16.18 -18.65
N GLY A 620 -3.38 -14.93 -18.72
CA GLY A 620 -4.12 -14.38 -19.86
C GLY A 620 -3.28 -14.40 -21.14
N TYR A 621 -2.00 -14.06 -21.05
CA TYR A 621 -1.08 -14.19 -22.19
C TYR A 621 -0.88 -15.64 -22.62
N ALA A 622 -0.83 -16.60 -21.70
CA ALA A 622 -0.79 -18.03 -22.04
C ALA A 622 -2.05 -18.48 -22.79
N PHE A 623 -3.24 -17.98 -22.43
CA PHE A 623 -4.48 -18.22 -23.19
C PHE A 623 -4.41 -17.61 -24.59
N ALA A 624 -3.95 -16.37 -24.71
CA ALA A 624 -3.78 -15.68 -25.99
C ALA A 624 -2.81 -16.43 -26.94
N VAL A 625 -1.69 -16.90 -26.41
CA VAL A 625 -0.70 -17.71 -27.14
C VAL A 625 -1.30 -19.04 -27.57
N SER A 626 -2.03 -19.72 -26.67
CA SER A 626 -2.72 -20.98 -26.99
C SER A 626 -3.70 -20.80 -28.15
N ALA A 627 -4.44 -19.68 -28.17
CA ALA A 627 -5.34 -19.33 -29.27
C ALA A 627 -4.58 -19.06 -30.58
N LYS A 628 -3.49 -18.28 -30.53
CA LYS A 628 -2.65 -17.94 -31.68
C LYS A 628 -2.02 -19.18 -32.33
N LEU A 629 -1.56 -20.14 -31.51
CA LEU A 629 -0.87 -21.36 -31.97
C LEU A 629 -1.82 -22.55 -32.16
N GLY A 630 -3.08 -22.45 -31.75
CA GLY A 630 -4.10 -23.49 -31.97
C GLY A 630 -4.05 -24.68 -31.00
N PHE A 631 -3.60 -24.50 -29.75
CA PHE A 631 -3.47 -25.56 -28.75
C PHE A 631 -4.81 -25.97 -28.12
N LYS A 632 -5.52 -26.89 -28.78
CA LYS A 632 -6.83 -27.38 -28.34
C LYS A 632 -6.80 -28.17 -27.03
N GLU A 633 -5.66 -28.75 -26.67
CA GLU A 633 -5.44 -29.43 -25.40
C GLU A 633 -5.67 -28.54 -24.17
N ASN A 634 -5.54 -27.20 -24.33
CA ASN A 634 -5.74 -26.22 -23.27
C ASN A 634 -7.20 -25.74 -23.16
N LEU A 635 -8.08 -26.09 -24.12
CA LEU A 635 -9.43 -25.56 -24.24
C LEU A 635 -10.30 -25.85 -23.01
N GLU A 636 -10.30 -27.08 -22.53
CA GLU A 636 -11.09 -27.48 -21.36
C GLU A 636 -10.71 -26.66 -20.14
N TYR A 637 -9.41 -26.37 -20.00
CA TYR A 637 -8.91 -25.59 -18.89
C TYR A 637 -9.30 -24.11 -18.97
N ILE A 638 -9.22 -23.52 -20.16
CA ILE A 638 -9.71 -22.14 -20.42
C ILE A 638 -11.18 -22.03 -20.02
N ARG A 639 -12.00 -23.02 -20.40
CA ARG A 639 -13.43 -23.05 -20.06
C ARG A 639 -13.68 -23.11 -18.56
N ILE A 640 -13.01 -24.02 -17.85
CA ILE A 640 -13.12 -24.13 -16.39
C ILE A 640 -12.72 -22.82 -15.71
N TYR A 641 -11.66 -22.16 -16.18
CA TYR A 641 -11.24 -20.88 -15.60
C TYR A 641 -12.28 -19.77 -15.79
N LEU A 642 -12.90 -19.68 -16.97
CA LEU A 642 -14.00 -18.74 -17.23
C LEU A 642 -15.22 -19.06 -16.35
N GLU A 643 -15.57 -20.34 -16.18
CA GLU A 643 -16.66 -20.75 -15.29
C GLU A 643 -16.38 -20.36 -13.82
N MET A 644 -15.15 -20.53 -13.35
CA MET A 644 -14.72 -20.08 -12.01
C MET A 644 -14.84 -18.57 -11.84
N GLY A 645 -14.62 -17.78 -12.89
CA GLY A 645 -14.81 -16.32 -12.87
C GLY A 645 -16.22 -15.92 -12.44
N SER A 646 -17.25 -16.64 -12.92
CA SER A 646 -18.65 -16.39 -12.53
C SER A 646 -18.98 -16.70 -11.06
N GLN A 647 -18.06 -17.33 -10.32
CA GLN A 647 -18.24 -17.75 -8.93
C GLN A 647 -17.48 -16.85 -7.93
N ILE A 648 -16.75 -15.84 -8.41
CA ILE A 648 -16.02 -14.89 -7.56
C ILE A 648 -17.03 -14.14 -6.68
N LYS A 649 -16.78 -14.10 -5.36
CA LYS A 649 -17.66 -13.40 -4.41
C LYS A 649 -17.11 -12.01 -4.09
N GLY A 650 -17.99 -11.02 -4.00
CA GLY A 650 -17.66 -9.69 -3.49
C GLY A 650 -17.92 -9.56 -1.99
N SER A 651 -17.18 -8.66 -1.34
CA SER A 651 -17.42 -8.20 0.04
C SER A 651 -18.48 -7.10 0.13
N GLY A 652 -18.85 -6.48 -0.99
CA GLY A 652 -19.81 -5.37 -1.03
C GLY A 652 -20.13 -4.90 -2.45
N ARG A 653 -20.76 -3.71 -2.55
CA ARG A 653 -21.07 -3.05 -3.84
C ARG A 653 -19.81 -2.66 -4.59
N ASP A 654 -18.85 -2.09 -3.88
CA ASP A 654 -17.60 -1.56 -4.45
C ASP A 654 -16.54 -2.65 -4.65
N SER A 655 -16.95 -3.92 -4.55
CA SER A 655 -16.09 -5.02 -4.98
C SER A 655 -15.97 -4.99 -6.51
N TYR A 656 -14.74 -5.04 -6.98
CA TYR A 656 -14.37 -5.15 -8.38
C TYR A 656 -13.41 -6.32 -8.58
N LEU A 657 -13.23 -6.74 -9.84
CA LEU A 657 -12.18 -7.70 -10.20
C LEU A 657 -10.84 -7.01 -10.27
N GLU A 658 -9.79 -7.68 -9.79
CA GLU A 658 -8.41 -7.22 -9.91
C GLU A 658 -7.96 -7.17 -11.37
N PHE A 659 -6.96 -6.33 -11.69
CA PHE A 659 -6.54 -6.13 -13.08
C PHE A 659 -6.10 -7.44 -13.77
N ASN A 660 -5.35 -8.27 -13.04
CA ASN A 660 -4.94 -9.58 -13.53
C ASN A 660 -6.14 -10.49 -13.85
N GLN A 661 -7.21 -10.45 -13.06
CA GLN A 661 -8.44 -11.21 -13.33
C GLN A 661 -9.13 -10.71 -14.59
N LEU A 662 -9.24 -9.40 -14.77
CA LEU A 662 -9.82 -8.76 -15.96
C LEU A 662 -9.09 -9.19 -17.24
N VAL A 663 -7.75 -9.11 -17.24
CA VAL A 663 -6.91 -9.54 -18.37
C VAL A 663 -7.07 -11.03 -18.64
N ASN A 664 -6.99 -11.87 -17.59
CA ASN A 664 -7.02 -13.32 -17.74
C ASN A 664 -8.38 -13.83 -18.25
N LEU A 665 -9.49 -13.32 -17.72
CA LEU A 665 -10.83 -13.69 -18.17
C LEU A 665 -11.11 -13.18 -19.58
N SER A 666 -10.67 -11.97 -19.92
CA SER A 666 -10.86 -11.40 -21.27
C SER A 666 -10.09 -12.17 -22.33
N GLU A 667 -8.80 -12.45 -22.11
CA GLU A 667 -8.00 -13.25 -23.06
C GLU A 667 -8.48 -14.71 -23.10
N GLY A 668 -8.96 -15.26 -21.98
CA GLY A 668 -9.60 -16.57 -21.94
C GLY A 668 -10.86 -16.63 -22.81
N ALA A 669 -11.73 -15.63 -22.72
CA ALA A 669 -12.97 -15.55 -23.51
C ALA A 669 -12.66 -15.44 -25.01
N ILE A 670 -11.70 -14.60 -25.40
CA ILE A 670 -11.22 -14.49 -26.79
C ILE A 670 -10.57 -15.81 -27.23
N ALA A 671 -9.78 -16.46 -26.38
CA ALA A 671 -9.11 -17.72 -26.71
C ALA A 671 -10.10 -18.86 -26.96
N TRP A 672 -11.15 -18.99 -26.15
CA TRP A 672 -12.23 -19.96 -26.39
C TRP A 672 -12.92 -19.68 -27.72
N ALA A 673 -13.25 -18.41 -27.98
CA ALA A 673 -13.87 -17.98 -29.23
C ALA A 673 -13.02 -18.30 -30.48
N VAL A 674 -11.70 -18.25 -30.38
CA VAL A 674 -10.78 -18.62 -31.48
C VAL A 674 -10.65 -20.14 -31.63
N LEU A 675 -10.47 -20.88 -30.53
CA LEU A 675 -10.16 -22.31 -30.54
C LEU A 675 -11.38 -23.18 -30.87
N GLU A 676 -12.57 -22.80 -30.39
CA GLU A 676 -13.81 -23.53 -30.61
C GLU A 676 -15.04 -22.58 -30.69
N PRO A 677 -15.21 -21.87 -31.83
CA PRO A 677 -16.22 -20.81 -31.98
C PRO A 677 -17.66 -21.23 -31.68
N GLU A 678 -18.07 -22.43 -32.12
CA GLU A 678 -19.46 -22.89 -32.01
C GLU A 678 -19.89 -23.09 -30.56
N THR A 679 -19.05 -23.70 -29.72
CA THR A 679 -19.37 -23.93 -28.30
C THR A 679 -19.17 -22.66 -27.48
N ALA A 680 -18.16 -21.85 -27.83
CA ALA A 680 -17.89 -20.57 -27.19
C ALA A 680 -19.10 -19.63 -27.30
N LYS A 681 -19.78 -19.61 -28.46
CA LYS A 681 -20.94 -18.75 -28.67
C LYS A 681 -22.07 -19.00 -27.66
N SER A 682 -22.45 -20.25 -27.42
CA SER A 682 -23.49 -20.57 -26.43
C SER A 682 -22.96 -20.45 -25.00
N GLY A 683 -21.73 -20.90 -24.74
CA GLY A 683 -21.16 -20.93 -23.40
C GLY A 683 -20.85 -19.53 -22.84
N LEU A 684 -20.27 -18.63 -23.64
CA LEU A 684 -20.01 -17.26 -23.22
C LEU A 684 -21.31 -16.47 -22.98
N ARG A 685 -22.37 -16.73 -23.76
CA ARG A 685 -23.70 -16.16 -23.50
C ARG A 685 -24.26 -16.62 -22.16
N GLU A 686 -24.15 -17.90 -21.85
CA GLU A 686 -24.59 -18.43 -20.55
C GLU A 686 -23.81 -17.80 -19.38
N LEU A 687 -22.48 -17.63 -19.53
CA LEU A 687 -21.66 -16.95 -18.53
C LEU A 687 -21.99 -15.46 -18.39
N PHE A 688 -22.30 -14.79 -19.51
CA PHE A 688 -22.76 -13.40 -19.52
C PHE A 688 -24.09 -13.25 -18.76
N GLU A 689 -25.08 -14.09 -19.02
CA GLU A 689 -26.38 -14.09 -18.31
C GLU A 689 -26.24 -14.44 -16.81
N LYS A 690 -25.24 -15.26 -16.46
CA LYS A 690 -24.90 -15.54 -15.04
C LYS A 690 -24.27 -14.33 -14.37
N ALA A 691 -23.34 -13.65 -15.05
CA ALA A 691 -22.68 -12.45 -14.54
C ALA A 691 -23.67 -11.30 -14.30
N GLU A 692 -24.67 -11.13 -15.15
CA GLU A 692 -25.74 -10.13 -15.00
C GLU A 692 -26.51 -10.29 -13.67
N LYS A 693 -26.62 -11.53 -13.17
CA LYS A 693 -27.35 -11.87 -11.94
C LYS A 693 -26.45 -11.86 -10.70
N HIS A 694 -25.20 -11.41 -10.84
CA HIS A 694 -24.24 -11.40 -9.74
C HIS A 694 -24.67 -10.39 -8.65
N SER A 695 -24.43 -10.74 -7.38
CA SER A 695 -24.92 -9.95 -6.24
C SER A 695 -24.15 -8.66 -6.00
N SER A 696 -22.89 -8.60 -6.45
CA SER A 696 -22.06 -7.39 -6.43
C SER A 696 -22.06 -6.74 -7.81
N PRO A 697 -22.58 -5.50 -7.94
CA PRO A 697 -22.65 -4.78 -9.22
C PRO A 697 -21.29 -4.54 -9.88
N GLY A 698 -20.25 -4.19 -9.12
CA GLY A 698 -18.91 -3.97 -9.67
C GLY A 698 -18.32 -5.23 -10.31
N ILE A 699 -18.32 -6.34 -9.57
CA ILE A 699 -17.92 -7.65 -10.14
C ILE A 699 -18.82 -8.05 -11.32
N SER A 700 -20.13 -7.77 -11.25
CA SER A 700 -21.06 -8.09 -12.33
C SER A 700 -20.61 -7.47 -13.66
N ILE A 701 -20.40 -6.15 -13.67
CA ILE A 701 -20.05 -5.45 -14.91
C ILE A 701 -18.64 -5.75 -15.39
N ASP A 702 -17.69 -6.03 -14.48
CA ASP A 702 -16.36 -6.51 -14.81
C ASP A 702 -16.40 -7.86 -15.54
N LEU A 703 -17.17 -8.81 -15.01
CA LEU A 703 -17.37 -10.12 -15.64
C LEU A 703 -18.08 -10.00 -17.00
N LEU A 704 -19.11 -9.15 -17.08
CA LEU A 704 -19.81 -8.87 -18.34
C LEU A 704 -18.84 -8.33 -19.39
N ALA A 705 -17.97 -7.38 -19.05
CA ALA A 705 -16.95 -6.85 -19.96
C ALA A 705 -15.94 -7.94 -20.41
N CYS A 706 -15.52 -8.82 -19.51
CA CYS A 706 -14.63 -9.94 -19.84
C CYS A 706 -15.28 -10.89 -20.85
N TYR A 707 -16.50 -11.36 -20.60
CA TYR A 707 -17.19 -12.30 -21.51
C TYR A 707 -17.64 -11.63 -22.81
N LEU A 708 -17.99 -10.35 -22.76
CA LEU A 708 -18.28 -9.52 -23.94
C LEU A 708 -17.12 -9.55 -24.93
N SER A 709 -15.86 -9.61 -24.45
CA SER A 709 -14.67 -9.64 -25.31
C SER A 709 -14.69 -10.81 -26.29
N GLY A 710 -15.06 -12.01 -25.83
CA GLY A 710 -15.23 -13.18 -26.71
C GLY A 710 -16.47 -13.08 -27.60
N LEU A 711 -17.56 -12.51 -27.09
CA LEU A 711 -18.81 -12.33 -27.84
C LEU A 711 -18.68 -11.31 -28.99
N LEU A 712 -17.97 -10.19 -28.76
CA LEU A 712 -17.63 -9.19 -29.78
C LEU A 712 -16.73 -9.80 -30.86
N PHE A 713 -15.82 -10.69 -30.48
CA PHE A 713 -14.98 -11.39 -31.47
C PHE A 713 -15.80 -12.35 -32.35
N LEU A 714 -16.77 -13.07 -31.77
CA LEU A 714 -17.62 -14.03 -32.51
C LEU A 714 -18.73 -13.36 -33.32
N GLU A 715 -19.31 -12.30 -32.80
CA GLU A 715 -20.50 -11.63 -33.35
C GLU A 715 -20.30 -10.10 -33.42
N PRO A 716 -19.34 -9.61 -34.23
CA PRO A 716 -18.89 -8.21 -34.22
C PRO A 716 -19.96 -7.20 -34.64
N ASP A 717 -21.00 -7.65 -35.36
CA ASP A 717 -22.09 -6.82 -35.88
C ASP A 717 -23.38 -6.92 -35.05
N ARG A 718 -23.40 -7.69 -33.95
CA ARG A 718 -24.62 -7.86 -33.15
C ARG A 718 -24.88 -6.60 -32.31
N GLU A 719 -26.02 -5.96 -32.57
CA GLU A 719 -26.41 -4.68 -31.95
C GLU A 719 -26.34 -4.70 -30.42
N GLU A 720 -26.82 -5.77 -29.78
CA GLU A 720 -26.77 -5.95 -28.32
C GLU A 720 -25.34 -5.84 -27.75
N TRP A 721 -24.37 -6.49 -28.40
CA TRP A 721 -22.98 -6.48 -27.97
C TRP A 721 -22.31 -5.14 -28.25
N ILE A 722 -22.62 -4.51 -29.38
CA ILE A 722 -22.11 -3.18 -29.73
C ILE A 722 -22.63 -2.14 -28.73
N GLN A 723 -23.92 -2.17 -28.39
CA GLN A 723 -24.52 -1.23 -27.43
C GLN A 723 -23.91 -1.40 -26.03
N PHE A 724 -23.72 -2.64 -25.58
CA PHE A 724 -23.06 -2.87 -24.29
C PHE A 724 -21.58 -2.45 -24.33
N ALA A 725 -20.88 -2.66 -25.45
CA ALA A 725 -19.51 -2.18 -25.62
C ALA A 725 -19.40 -0.64 -25.65
N HIS A 726 -20.41 0.08 -26.17
CA HIS A 726 -20.49 1.54 -26.04
C HIS A 726 -20.58 1.98 -24.57
N ARG A 727 -21.31 1.24 -23.73
CA ARG A 727 -21.38 1.50 -22.29
C ARG A 727 -20.03 1.28 -21.59
N ILE A 728 -19.37 0.16 -21.87
CA ILE A 728 -18.07 -0.16 -21.26
C ILE A 728 -16.98 0.80 -21.73
N LEU A 729 -16.83 1.00 -23.05
CA LEU A 729 -15.75 1.82 -23.60
C LEU A 729 -16.02 3.32 -23.53
N GLY A 730 -17.29 3.72 -23.41
CA GLY A 730 -17.67 5.11 -23.23
C GLY A 730 -17.57 5.59 -21.78
N ASN A 731 -17.36 4.69 -20.82
CA ASN A 731 -17.06 5.06 -19.44
C ASN A 731 -15.67 5.72 -19.40
N ARG A 732 -15.63 6.97 -18.94
CA ARG A 732 -14.42 7.81 -18.86
C ARG A 732 -13.88 7.95 -17.43
N GLY A 733 -14.13 6.96 -16.58
CA GLY A 733 -13.65 6.90 -15.20
C GLY A 733 -12.40 6.04 -15.04
N GLU A 734 -11.66 5.80 -16.13
CA GLU A 734 -10.41 5.02 -16.11
C GLU A 734 -10.56 3.57 -15.63
N GLU A 735 -11.75 2.99 -15.79
CA GLU A 735 -12.06 1.62 -15.39
C GLU A 735 -11.32 0.56 -16.22
N TYR A 736 -10.59 -0.34 -15.55
CA TYR A 736 -9.69 -1.27 -16.24
C TYR A 736 -10.38 -2.37 -17.05
N ARG A 737 -11.68 -2.56 -16.84
CA ARG A 737 -12.51 -3.52 -17.58
C ARG A 737 -12.60 -3.23 -19.08
N ALA A 738 -12.19 -2.05 -19.52
CA ALA A 738 -12.11 -1.70 -20.94
C ALA A 738 -11.08 -2.55 -21.72
N TYR A 739 -10.06 -3.11 -21.05
CA TYR A 739 -8.98 -3.88 -21.68
C TYR A 739 -9.48 -4.95 -22.66
N GLY A 740 -10.35 -5.85 -22.21
CA GLY A 740 -10.84 -6.96 -23.01
C GLY A 740 -11.63 -6.53 -24.25
N PRO A 741 -12.66 -5.67 -24.10
CA PRO A 741 -13.42 -5.14 -25.23
C PRO A 741 -12.54 -4.38 -26.24
N ILE A 742 -11.55 -3.60 -25.80
CA ILE A 742 -10.57 -2.94 -26.70
C ILE A 742 -9.83 -3.97 -27.55
N ARG A 743 -9.32 -5.04 -26.91
CA ARG A 743 -8.61 -6.13 -27.58
C ARG A 743 -9.50 -6.81 -28.62
N ALA A 744 -10.76 -7.08 -28.28
CA ALA A 744 -11.73 -7.67 -29.19
C ALA A 744 -12.04 -6.75 -30.39
N VAL A 745 -12.24 -5.45 -30.15
CA VAL A 745 -12.46 -4.41 -31.18
C VAL A 745 -11.32 -4.38 -32.19
N GLY A 746 -10.07 -4.40 -31.72
CA GLY A 746 -8.89 -4.46 -32.61
C GLY A 746 -8.79 -5.76 -33.41
N LYS A 747 -8.94 -6.91 -32.75
CA LYS A 747 -8.84 -8.24 -33.38
C LYS A 747 -9.94 -8.48 -34.43
N ALA A 748 -11.17 -8.06 -34.15
CA ALA A 748 -12.33 -8.20 -35.04
C ALA A 748 -12.56 -6.99 -35.98
N LYS A 749 -11.76 -5.91 -35.83
CA LYS A 749 -11.83 -4.67 -36.63
C LYS A 749 -13.20 -3.98 -36.59
N ILE A 750 -13.76 -3.82 -35.39
CA ILE A 750 -15.13 -3.29 -35.18
C ILE A 750 -15.15 -1.76 -35.33
N GLN A 751 -15.62 -1.27 -36.48
CA GLN A 751 -15.62 0.16 -36.82
C GLN A 751 -16.50 1.03 -35.92
N ALA A 752 -17.65 0.50 -35.47
CA ALA A 752 -18.62 1.26 -34.67
C ALA A 752 -18.03 1.78 -33.34
N LEU A 753 -17.01 1.11 -32.80
CA LEU A 753 -16.40 1.42 -31.50
C LEU A 753 -15.08 2.18 -31.61
N LYS A 754 -14.61 2.49 -32.83
CA LYS A 754 -13.29 3.09 -33.06
C LYS A 754 -13.07 4.38 -32.26
N ASN A 755 -14.06 5.28 -32.22
CA ASN A 755 -13.89 6.58 -31.60
C ASN A 755 -13.65 6.50 -30.09
N HIS A 756 -14.08 5.42 -29.44
CA HIS A 756 -13.82 5.21 -28.01
C HIS A 756 -12.35 4.90 -27.75
N LEU A 757 -11.63 4.29 -28.69
CA LEU A 757 -10.20 3.99 -28.55
C LEU A 757 -9.37 5.27 -28.36
N TYR A 758 -9.76 6.37 -29.01
CA TYR A 758 -9.05 7.64 -28.89
C TYR A 758 -8.97 8.12 -27.44
N TYR A 759 -10.05 7.98 -26.67
CA TYR A 759 -10.08 8.35 -25.26
C TYR A 759 -9.13 7.47 -24.43
N HIS A 760 -9.19 6.15 -24.61
CA HIS A 760 -8.34 5.20 -23.88
C HIS A 760 -6.85 5.31 -24.22
N VAL A 761 -6.50 5.99 -25.31
CA VAL A 761 -5.11 6.34 -25.65
C VAL A 761 -4.62 7.60 -24.95
N TYR A 762 -5.52 8.54 -24.61
CA TYR A 762 -5.17 9.86 -24.08
C TYR A 762 -5.87 10.18 -22.74
N ALA A 763 -6.16 9.19 -21.91
CA ALA A 763 -6.52 9.47 -20.51
C ALA A 763 -5.28 9.97 -19.75
N ASP A 764 -5.50 10.70 -18.65
CA ASP A 764 -4.49 11.56 -18.02
C ASP A 764 -3.19 10.78 -17.69
N PRO A 765 -2.03 11.19 -18.24
CA PRO A 765 -0.79 10.40 -18.24
C PRO A 765 -0.06 10.34 -16.89
N SER A 766 -0.56 10.99 -15.83
CA SER A 766 0.15 11.13 -14.55
C SER A 766 -0.52 10.43 -13.35
N PRO A 767 -0.72 9.10 -13.35
CA PRO A 767 -1.11 8.40 -12.13
C PRO A 767 0.07 8.44 -11.15
N MET A 768 -0.12 9.06 -9.97
CA MET A 768 0.94 9.19 -8.96
C MET A 768 1.47 7.84 -8.43
N VAL A 769 0.76 6.72 -8.63
CA VAL A 769 1.12 5.41 -8.02
C VAL A 769 0.71 4.15 -8.85
N ASP A 770 -0.13 4.24 -9.90
CA ASP A 770 -0.63 3.04 -10.62
C ASP A 770 -0.32 3.06 -12.13
N TYR A 771 0.63 2.22 -12.56
CA TYR A 771 1.04 2.07 -13.97
C TYR A 771 0.13 1.13 -14.78
N THR A 772 -0.92 0.54 -14.18
CA THR A 772 -1.82 -0.41 -14.86
C THR A 772 -2.48 0.19 -16.10
N TRP A 773 -2.71 1.50 -16.10
CA TRP A 773 -3.27 2.23 -17.24
C TRP A 773 -2.46 2.07 -18.53
N THR A 774 -1.14 1.93 -18.44
CA THR A 774 -0.25 1.75 -19.60
C THR A 774 -0.62 0.52 -20.45
N TYR A 775 -1.17 -0.53 -19.84
CA TYR A 775 -1.64 -1.72 -20.56
C TYR A 775 -2.89 -1.45 -21.40
N ILE A 776 -3.79 -0.58 -20.91
CA ILE A 776 -5.02 -0.20 -21.60
C ILE A 776 -4.68 0.73 -22.76
N GLU A 777 -3.82 1.71 -22.52
CA GLU A 777 -3.28 2.60 -23.56
C GLU A 777 -2.64 1.79 -24.69
N HIS A 778 -1.75 0.86 -24.33
CA HIS A 778 -1.07 0.01 -25.30
C HIS A 778 -2.06 -0.85 -26.10
N ALA A 779 -3.05 -1.45 -25.44
CA ALA A 779 -4.10 -2.21 -26.11
C ALA A 779 -4.93 -1.33 -27.07
N ALA A 780 -5.23 -0.09 -26.68
CA ALA A 780 -6.01 0.85 -27.47
C ALA A 780 -5.24 1.34 -28.71
N ARG A 781 -3.94 1.64 -28.57
CA ARG A 781 -3.07 1.99 -29.71
C ARG A 781 -2.96 0.84 -30.70
N ILE A 782 -2.74 -0.39 -30.22
CA ILE A 782 -2.71 -1.58 -31.09
C ILE A 782 -4.05 -1.75 -31.82
N ALA A 783 -5.16 -1.67 -31.10
CA ALA A 783 -6.49 -1.81 -31.69
C ALA A 783 -6.74 -0.74 -32.76
N TRP A 784 -6.35 0.51 -32.50
CA TRP A 784 -6.43 1.59 -33.46
C TRP A 784 -5.60 1.30 -34.72
N THR A 785 -4.34 0.91 -34.57
CA THR A 785 -3.47 0.57 -35.70
C THR A 785 -4.00 -0.62 -36.51
N LEU A 786 -4.60 -1.62 -35.87
CA LEU A 786 -5.24 -2.76 -36.56
C LEU A 786 -6.47 -2.35 -37.39
N ILE A 787 -7.18 -1.30 -36.96
CA ILE A 787 -8.38 -0.77 -37.61
C ILE A 787 -8.04 0.21 -38.72
N GLU A 788 -7.17 1.19 -38.44
CA GLU A 788 -6.88 2.33 -39.33
C GLU A 788 -5.59 2.15 -40.17
N GLY A 789 -4.72 1.22 -39.78
CA GLY A 789 -3.41 1.01 -40.41
C GLY A 789 -2.40 2.13 -40.15
N LYS A 790 -2.67 3.03 -39.19
CA LYS A 790 -1.82 4.16 -38.81
C LYS A 790 -1.82 4.33 -37.31
N GLU A 791 -0.69 4.73 -36.75
CA GLU A 791 -0.58 5.06 -35.34
C GLU A 791 -1.17 6.44 -35.02
N LEU A 792 -1.70 6.57 -33.81
CA LEU A 792 -2.08 7.85 -33.23
C LEU A 792 -0.83 8.65 -32.81
N PRO A 793 -0.87 9.99 -32.85
CA PRO A 793 0.26 10.81 -32.40
C PRO A 793 0.63 10.51 -30.93
N ALA A 794 1.90 10.70 -30.59
CA ALA A 794 2.36 10.69 -29.20
C ALA A 794 1.81 11.90 -28.43
N PHE A 795 1.88 11.84 -27.10
CA PHE A 795 1.57 12.98 -26.24
C PHE A 795 2.54 14.16 -26.52
N ASP A 796 2.02 15.38 -26.56
CA ASP A 796 2.77 16.63 -26.71
C ASP A 796 2.83 17.39 -25.37
N ASP A 797 3.94 17.23 -24.65
CA ASP A 797 4.10 17.76 -23.28
C ASP A 797 4.61 19.22 -23.25
N ASP A 798 4.79 19.87 -24.41
CA ASP A 798 5.35 21.23 -24.48
C ASP A 798 4.53 22.28 -23.71
N ASP A 799 3.21 22.09 -23.62
CA ASP A 799 2.28 22.95 -22.87
C ASP A 799 1.13 22.14 -22.26
N GLU A 800 1.44 20.96 -21.70
CA GLU A 800 0.47 20.00 -21.15
C GLU A 800 -0.61 20.65 -20.26
N TYR A 801 -0.21 21.55 -19.36
CA TYR A 801 -1.12 22.24 -18.43
C TYR A 801 -1.84 23.46 -19.03
N ALA A 802 -1.77 23.65 -20.35
CA ALA A 802 -2.35 24.79 -21.08
C ALA A 802 -1.91 26.17 -20.52
N ASN A 803 -0.71 26.25 -19.94
CA ASN A 803 -0.19 27.45 -19.28
C ASN A 803 0.01 28.59 -20.27
N ARG A 804 0.50 28.30 -21.49
CA ARG A 804 0.66 29.33 -22.54
C ARG A 804 -0.71 29.76 -23.07
N LEU A 805 -1.63 28.81 -23.29
CA LEU A 805 -3.01 29.10 -23.70
C LEU A 805 -3.77 29.98 -22.70
N SER A 806 -3.51 29.82 -21.39
CA SER A 806 -4.13 30.65 -20.35
C SER A 806 -3.85 32.15 -20.51
N LYS A 807 -2.78 32.53 -21.23
CA LYS A 807 -2.44 33.92 -21.58
C LYS A 807 -3.27 34.45 -22.75
N ASN A 808 -3.88 33.58 -23.55
CA ASN A 808 -4.84 33.90 -24.61
C ASN A 808 -6.13 33.05 -24.46
N PRO A 809 -7.04 33.42 -23.55
CA PRO A 809 -8.20 32.59 -23.18
C PRO A 809 -9.14 32.19 -24.33
N LYS A 810 -9.07 32.86 -25.49
CA LYS A 810 -9.89 32.55 -26.68
C LYS A 810 -9.61 31.16 -27.26
N GLU A 811 -8.44 30.59 -26.99
CA GLU A 811 -8.03 29.28 -27.50
C GLU A 811 -8.39 28.13 -26.54
N LEU A 812 -8.71 28.44 -25.27
CA LEU A 812 -9.05 27.43 -24.25
C LEU A 812 -10.24 26.52 -24.63
N PRO A 813 -11.35 27.00 -25.24
CA PRO A 813 -12.47 26.10 -25.59
C PRO A 813 -12.07 25.02 -26.60
N ALA A 814 -11.25 25.36 -27.59
CA ALA A 814 -10.81 24.39 -28.60
C ALA A 814 -9.81 23.36 -28.03
N ALA A 815 -9.08 23.73 -26.97
CA ALA A 815 -8.13 22.86 -26.29
C ALA A 815 -8.79 21.67 -25.56
N ILE A 816 -10.08 21.77 -25.21
CA ILE A 816 -10.86 20.66 -24.62
C ILE A 816 -10.90 19.44 -25.57
N LEU A 817 -10.82 19.67 -26.89
CA LEU A 817 -10.84 18.62 -27.90
C LEU A 817 -9.44 18.09 -28.24
N LYS A 818 -8.43 18.44 -27.43
CA LYS A 818 -7.01 18.19 -27.70
C LYS A 818 -6.31 17.47 -26.55
N PRO A 819 -6.82 16.28 -26.12
CA PRO A 819 -6.21 15.51 -25.03
C PRO A 819 -4.83 14.95 -25.41
N GLU A 820 -4.47 14.90 -26.70
CA GLU A 820 -3.12 14.54 -27.14
C GLU A 820 -2.06 15.58 -26.76
N LYS A 821 -2.48 16.76 -26.27
CA LYS A 821 -1.63 17.91 -26.02
C LYS A 821 -1.89 18.60 -24.67
N TYR A 822 -3.12 18.58 -24.18
CA TYR A 822 -3.50 19.31 -22.98
C TYR A 822 -4.20 18.39 -21.98
N SER A 823 -3.79 18.46 -20.72
CA SER A 823 -4.56 17.90 -19.60
C SER A 823 -5.90 18.64 -19.52
N ILE A 824 -6.99 17.88 -19.72
CA ILE A 824 -8.34 18.42 -19.81
C ILE A 824 -8.76 19.10 -18.50
N GLN A 825 -8.35 18.54 -17.36
CA GLN A 825 -8.51 19.16 -16.04
C GLN A 825 -7.97 20.59 -16.03
N HIS A 826 -6.73 20.78 -16.49
CA HIS A 826 -6.06 22.08 -16.47
C HIS A 826 -6.66 23.07 -17.47
N VAL A 827 -7.19 22.60 -18.60
CA VAL A 827 -7.95 23.45 -19.53
C VAL A 827 -9.18 24.03 -18.85
N PHE A 828 -9.99 23.19 -18.18
CA PHE A 828 -11.18 23.66 -17.46
C PHE A 828 -10.84 24.53 -16.24
N GLN A 829 -9.81 24.15 -15.47
CA GLN A 829 -9.31 24.96 -14.36
C GLN A 829 -8.90 26.37 -14.82
N ASN A 830 -8.18 26.47 -15.94
CA ASN A 830 -7.79 27.77 -16.52
C ASN A 830 -9.01 28.59 -16.97
N ILE A 831 -10.04 27.96 -17.57
CA ILE A 831 -11.30 28.65 -17.92
C ILE A 831 -11.95 29.25 -16.66
N ARG A 832 -12.03 28.45 -15.58
CA ARG A 832 -12.57 28.85 -14.27
C ARG A 832 -11.78 30.01 -13.65
N GLU A 833 -10.47 29.86 -13.51
CA GLU A 833 -9.60 30.83 -12.83
C GLU A 833 -9.51 32.18 -13.56
N LYS A 834 -9.54 32.15 -14.91
CA LYS A 834 -9.62 33.36 -15.72
C LYS A 834 -11.03 33.95 -15.79
N LYS A 835 -12.03 33.31 -15.20
CA LYS A 835 -13.46 33.67 -15.28
C LYS A 835 -13.88 33.91 -16.74
N TYR A 836 -13.41 33.05 -17.64
CA TYR A 836 -13.60 33.23 -19.08
C TYR A 836 -15.01 32.78 -19.50
N VAL A 837 -15.85 33.75 -19.90
CA VAL A 837 -17.23 33.50 -20.34
C VAL A 837 -17.32 33.55 -21.87
N ASN A 838 -17.69 32.43 -22.49
CA ASN A 838 -17.84 32.32 -23.94
C ASN A 838 -18.81 31.16 -24.31
N PRO A 839 -19.77 31.37 -25.24
CA PRO A 839 -20.66 30.30 -25.72
C PRO A 839 -19.98 29.02 -26.22
N GLU A 840 -18.75 29.12 -26.77
CA GLU A 840 -18.01 27.95 -27.23
C GLU A 840 -17.56 27.03 -26.07
N VAL A 841 -17.43 27.55 -24.84
CA VAL A 841 -17.18 26.72 -23.65
C VAL A 841 -18.36 25.79 -23.38
N ILE A 842 -19.60 26.29 -23.49
CA ILE A 842 -20.81 25.46 -23.35
C ILE A 842 -20.90 24.44 -24.48
N LYS A 843 -20.71 24.90 -25.72
CA LYS A 843 -20.88 24.09 -26.93
C LYS A 843 -19.88 22.92 -27.01
N ILE A 844 -18.69 23.07 -26.45
CA ILE A 844 -17.63 22.04 -26.46
C ILE A 844 -17.57 21.31 -25.11
N GLY A 845 -17.48 22.06 -24.01
CA GLY A 845 -17.33 21.49 -22.66
C GLY A 845 -18.60 20.82 -22.13
N GLY A 846 -19.79 21.28 -22.55
CA GLY A 846 -21.06 20.67 -22.16
C GLY A 846 -21.20 19.22 -22.63
N PRO A 847 -21.12 18.96 -23.95
CA PRO A 847 -21.13 17.59 -24.48
C PRO A 847 -20.01 16.71 -23.93
N TRP A 848 -18.84 17.30 -23.65
CA TRP A 848 -17.74 16.57 -23.03
C TRP A 848 -18.11 16.08 -21.62
N LEU A 849 -18.71 16.94 -20.78
CA LEU A 849 -19.13 16.59 -19.42
C LEU A 849 -20.29 15.59 -19.43
N GLU A 850 -21.28 15.78 -20.31
CA GLU A 850 -22.37 14.82 -20.49
C GLU A 850 -21.84 13.43 -20.85
N GLU A 851 -20.87 13.35 -21.77
CA GLU A 851 -20.28 12.09 -22.17
C GLU A 851 -19.42 11.45 -21.06
N SER A 852 -18.65 12.26 -20.32
CA SER A 852 -17.84 11.71 -19.22
C SER A 852 -18.69 11.15 -18.09
N LEU A 853 -19.87 11.73 -17.85
CA LEU A 853 -20.79 11.30 -16.79
C LEU A 853 -21.81 10.26 -17.24
N ARG A 854 -21.93 9.99 -18.55
CA ARG A 854 -22.97 9.13 -19.13
C ARG A 854 -23.08 7.76 -18.46
N PHE A 855 -21.95 7.18 -18.08
CA PHE A 855 -21.84 5.84 -17.50
C PHE A 855 -21.14 5.84 -16.13
N SER A 856 -21.12 6.96 -15.42
CA SER A 856 -20.41 7.08 -14.14
C SER A 856 -21.00 6.22 -13.02
N CYS A 857 -22.23 5.70 -13.16
CA CYS A 857 -22.79 4.75 -12.18
C CYS A 857 -22.07 3.41 -12.15
N ASP A 858 -21.27 3.12 -13.19
CA ASP A 858 -20.52 1.88 -13.34
C ASP A 858 -19.10 1.99 -12.78
N GLU A 859 -18.74 3.09 -12.14
CA GLU A 859 -17.41 3.32 -11.58
C GLU A 859 -17.36 2.81 -10.13
N TYR A 860 -16.46 1.87 -9.85
CA TYR A 860 -16.38 1.17 -8.55
C TYR A 860 -14.98 1.11 -7.95
N ARG A 861 -13.92 1.40 -8.73
CA ARG A 861 -12.53 1.28 -8.28
C ARG A 861 -11.97 2.60 -7.76
N TYR A 862 -11.83 3.59 -8.63
CA TYR A 862 -11.46 4.98 -8.34
C TYR A 862 -12.06 5.87 -9.44
N GLY A 863 -13.01 6.73 -9.12
CA GLY A 863 -13.49 7.72 -10.08
C GLY A 863 -12.49 8.86 -10.18
N GLY A 864 -11.63 8.87 -11.20
CA GLY A 864 -10.86 10.05 -11.59
C GLY A 864 -11.83 11.20 -11.85
N ASN A 865 -12.08 12.04 -10.83
CA ASN A 865 -13.19 12.99 -10.83
C ASN A 865 -12.74 14.46 -10.95
N TYR A 866 -11.44 14.72 -10.96
CA TYR A 866 -10.90 16.08 -10.92
C TYR A 866 -11.24 16.89 -12.18
N ASP A 867 -11.13 16.29 -13.35
CA ASP A 867 -11.49 16.90 -14.63
C ASP A 867 -12.99 17.21 -14.73
N ARG A 868 -13.87 16.30 -14.26
CA ARG A 868 -15.33 16.48 -14.18
C ARG A 868 -15.71 17.61 -13.25
N TRP A 869 -15.07 17.70 -12.09
CA TRP A 869 -15.28 18.80 -11.15
C TRP A 869 -14.86 20.14 -11.75
N GLU A 870 -13.68 20.21 -12.37
CA GLU A 870 -13.24 21.45 -13.01
C GLU A 870 -14.13 21.82 -14.19
N ALA A 871 -14.61 20.84 -14.98
CA ALA A 871 -15.60 21.06 -16.03
C ALA A 871 -16.93 21.59 -15.48
N MET A 872 -17.46 21.00 -14.41
CA MET A 872 -18.65 21.50 -13.73
C MET A 872 -18.47 22.95 -13.29
N LYS A 873 -17.35 23.29 -12.65
CA LYS A 873 -17.08 24.67 -12.18
C LYS A 873 -16.88 25.65 -13.34
N ALA A 874 -16.20 25.24 -14.41
CA ALA A 874 -15.99 26.05 -15.60
C ALA A 874 -17.27 26.32 -16.40
N LEU A 875 -18.21 25.37 -16.42
CA LEU A 875 -19.54 25.56 -16.99
C LEU A 875 -20.41 26.46 -16.10
N PHE A 876 -20.28 26.35 -14.78
CA PHE A 876 -21.07 27.14 -13.82
C PHE A 876 -20.86 28.65 -14.01
N ILE A 877 -19.62 29.09 -14.25
CA ILE A 877 -19.31 30.51 -14.48
C ILE A 877 -19.95 31.08 -15.77
N GLN A 878 -20.43 30.21 -16.68
CA GLN A 878 -21.14 30.64 -17.89
C GLN A 878 -22.59 31.08 -17.61
N GLY A 879 -23.09 30.87 -16.39
CA GLY A 879 -24.42 31.30 -15.96
C GLY A 879 -25.56 30.53 -16.62
N GLU A 880 -26.67 31.21 -16.93
CA GLU A 880 -27.93 30.58 -17.41
C GLU A 880 -27.75 29.71 -18.66
N SER A 881 -26.69 29.94 -19.45
CA SER A 881 -26.38 29.13 -20.64
C SER A 881 -25.94 27.69 -20.31
N ALA A 882 -25.53 27.40 -19.07
CA ALA A 882 -25.14 26.06 -18.61
C ALA A 882 -26.34 25.19 -18.16
N ILE A 883 -27.51 25.79 -17.94
CA ILE A 883 -28.71 25.10 -17.44
C ILE A 883 -29.08 23.86 -18.28
N PRO A 884 -29.11 23.92 -19.63
CA PRO A 884 -29.46 22.75 -20.43
C PRO A 884 -28.51 21.57 -20.24
N VAL A 885 -27.22 21.83 -20.02
CA VAL A 885 -26.19 20.79 -19.83
C VAL A 885 -26.42 20.05 -18.51
N TYR A 886 -26.52 20.77 -17.39
CA TYR A 886 -26.77 20.15 -16.09
C TYR A 886 -28.12 19.43 -16.04
N ALA A 887 -29.16 19.99 -16.67
CA ALA A 887 -30.45 19.33 -16.76
C ALA A 887 -30.36 18.04 -17.59
N GLY A 888 -29.61 18.05 -18.70
CA GLY A 888 -29.39 16.86 -19.53
C GLY A 888 -28.74 15.71 -18.76
N ILE A 889 -27.82 16.01 -17.83
CA ILE A 889 -27.15 15.00 -16.98
C ILE A 889 -28.15 14.29 -16.05
N LEU A 890 -29.18 14.98 -15.55
CA LEU A 890 -30.20 14.37 -14.67
C LEU A 890 -30.97 13.24 -15.36
N ASP A 891 -31.17 13.38 -16.67
CA ASP A 891 -31.90 12.43 -17.51
C ASP A 891 -31.03 11.27 -18.00
N LEU A 892 -29.71 11.27 -17.72
CA LEU A 892 -28.81 10.18 -18.09
C LEU A 892 -29.09 8.94 -17.21
N PRO A 893 -29.45 7.79 -17.80
CA PRO A 893 -29.87 6.61 -17.03
C PRO A 893 -28.73 5.99 -16.22
N TYR A 894 -27.48 6.12 -16.68
CA TYR A 894 -26.29 5.53 -16.07
C TYR A 894 -25.31 6.57 -15.51
N ALA A 895 -25.75 7.82 -15.31
CA ALA A 895 -24.98 8.77 -14.51
C ALA A 895 -25.17 8.45 -13.01
N ALA A 896 -24.07 8.46 -12.25
CA ALA A 896 -24.12 8.22 -10.82
C ALA A 896 -24.99 9.26 -10.09
N SER A 897 -25.64 8.83 -9.02
CA SER A 897 -26.57 9.65 -8.25
C SER A 897 -25.91 10.92 -7.71
N ASP A 898 -24.70 10.82 -7.17
CA ASP A 898 -23.95 11.95 -6.62
C ASP A 898 -23.78 13.07 -7.67
N TRP A 899 -23.42 12.71 -8.91
CA TRP A 899 -23.30 13.67 -10.03
C TRP A 899 -24.63 14.33 -10.40
N LYS A 900 -25.74 13.59 -10.34
CA LYS A 900 -27.08 14.15 -10.55
C LYS A 900 -27.44 15.14 -9.45
N LEU A 901 -27.10 14.82 -8.19
CA LEU A 901 -27.35 15.69 -7.04
C LEU A 901 -26.50 16.96 -7.11
N TYR A 902 -25.23 16.88 -7.51
CA TYR A 902 -24.40 18.06 -7.79
C TYR A 902 -24.98 18.90 -8.92
N CYS A 903 -25.46 18.30 -10.01
CA CYS A 903 -26.11 19.05 -11.08
C CYS A 903 -27.34 19.82 -10.58
N LEU A 904 -28.15 19.23 -9.68
CA LEU A 904 -29.29 19.92 -9.07
C LEU A 904 -28.88 21.11 -8.20
N GLN A 905 -27.83 20.93 -7.42
CA GLN A 905 -27.27 21.99 -6.59
C GLN A 905 -26.76 23.13 -7.46
N PHE A 906 -25.96 22.84 -8.48
CA PHE A 906 -25.45 23.85 -9.41
C PHE A 906 -26.59 24.58 -10.12
N LEU A 907 -27.60 23.87 -10.62
CA LEU A 907 -28.80 24.47 -11.22
C LEU A 907 -29.52 25.45 -10.27
N ARG A 908 -29.58 25.14 -8.97
CA ARG A 908 -30.19 26.03 -7.96
C ARG A 908 -29.42 27.35 -7.79
N PHE A 909 -28.10 27.31 -7.98
CA PHE A 909 -27.21 28.47 -7.82
C PHE A 909 -27.00 29.28 -9.10
N VAL A 910 -27.13 28.67 -10.29
CA VAL A 910 -26.97 29.36 -11.58
C VAL A 910 -28.01 30.47 -11.75
N GLU A 911 -29.24 30.25 -11.29
CA GLU A 911 -30.31 31.25 -11.32
C GLU A 911 -30.55 31.89 -9.96
N LYS A 912 -30.86 33.20 -9.97
CA LYS A 912 -31.20 33.94 -8.75
C LYS A 912 -32.54 33.47 -8.19
N GLU A 913 -32.54 33.03 -6.94
CA GLU A 913 -33.73 32.51 -6.25
C GLU A 913 -34.93 33.46 -6.29
N GLY A 914 -34.73 34.76 -6.07
CA GLY A 914 -35.79 35.78 -6.13
C GLY A 914 -36.44 35.91 -7.51
N LYS A 915 -35.72 35.62 -8.60
CA LYS A 915 -36.28 35.59 -9.97
C LYS A 915 -37.27 34.44 -10.13
N GLN A 916 -36.94 33.27 -9.59
CA GLN A 916 -37.77 32.07 -9.69
C GLN A 916 -38.99 32.12 -8.77
N TRP A 917 -38.83 32.63 -7.54
CA TRP A 917 -39.96 32.99 -6.68
C TRP A 917 -40.92 33.97 -7.36
N ALA A 918 -40.39 35.04 -7.98
CA ALA A 918 -41.22 36.03 -8.69
C ALA A 918 -42.02 35.41 -9.84
N ARG A 919 -41.45 34.43 -10.56
CA ARG A 919 -42.14 33.69 -11.63
C ARG A 919 -43.26 32.82 -11.05
N VAL A 920 -42.94 31.94 -10.08
CA VAL A 920 -43.93 30.99 -9.53
C VAL A 920 -45.10 31.67 -8.83
N LEU A 921 -44.87 32.78 -8.12
CA LEU A 921 -45.95 33.50 -7.45
C LEU A 921 -47.05 34.00 -8.40
N GLN A 922 -46.69 34.25 -9.66
CA GLN A 922 -47.60 34.70 -10.72
C GLN A 922 -48.14 33.56 -11.60
N MET A 923 -47.73 32.31 -11.36
CA MET A 923 -48.19 31.17 -12.15
C MET A 923 -49.56 30.70 -11.70
N GLU A 924 -50.39 30.42 -12.71
CA GLU A 924 -51.67 29.72 -12.55
C GLU A 924 -51.47 28.20 -12.61
N GLU A 925 -52.48 27.45 -12.15
CA GLU A 925 -52.47 25.98 -12.08
C GLU A 925 -52.03 25.31 -13.39
N ASP A 926 -52.69 25.64 -14.51
CA ASP A 926 -52.45 24.99 -15.81
C ASP A 926 -50.98 25.13 -16.26
N THR A 927 -50.36 26.28 -15.94
CA THR A 927 -48.95 26.53 -16.27
C THR A 927 -48.04 25.63 -15.44
N ILE A 928 -48.32 25.47 -14.14
CA ILE A 928 -47.52 24.61 -13.26
C ILE A 928 -47.66 23.15 -13.69
N VAL A 929 -48.88 22.69 -13.98
CA VAL A 929 -49.14 21.32 -14.45
C VAL A 929 -48.43 21.06 -15.78
N GLN A 930 -48.45 22.00 -16.71
CA GLN A 930 -47.72 21.90 -17.97
C GLN A 930 -46.21 21.79 -17.75
N ILE A 931 -45.62 22.60 -16.87
CA ILE A 931 -44.19 22.56 -16.54
C ILE A 931 -43.82 21.22 -15.89
N VAL A 932 -44.61 20.73 -14.94
CA VAL A 932 -44.35 19.43 -14.28
C VAL A 932 -44.34 18.30 -15.31
N ASN A 933 -45.27 18.31 -16.26
CA ASN A 933 -45.40 17.28 -17.30
C ASN A 933 -44.32 17.40 -18.41
N SER A 934 -43.93 18.62 -18.79
CA SER A 934 -42.95 18.84 -19.88
C SER A 934 -41.49 18.88 -19.41
N ASN A 935 -41.24 19.04 -18.10
CA ASN A 935 -39.93 19.10 -17.47
C ASN A 935 -38.87 19.97 -18.20
N PRO A 936 -39.17 21.24 -18.50
CA PRO A 936 -38.20 22.11 -19.14
C PRO A 936 -36.95 22.31 -18.25
N PRO A 937 -35.73 22.38 -18.83
CA PRO A 937 -34.46 22.46 -18.10
C PRO A 937 -34.41 23.51 -16.98
N GLU A 938 -34.95 24.71 -17.22
CA GLU A 938 -34.94 25.82 -16.27
C GLU A 938 -35.81 25.60 -15.02
N TRP A 939 -36.58 24.51 -14.97
CA TRP A 939 -37.41 24.14 -13.81
C TRP A 939 -36.92 22.86 -13.10
N ALA A 940 -35.83 22.24 -13.57
CA ALA A 940 -35.33 20.97 -13.03
C ALA A 940 -34.97 21.02 -11.54
N ALA A 941 -34.42 22.14 -11.05
CA ALA A 941 -34.07 22.36 -9.65
C ALA A 941 -35.16 23.04 -8.80
N TRP A 942 -36.30 23.40 -9.40
CA TRP A 942 -37.35 24.24 -8.78
C TRP A 942 -38.66 23.48 -8.53
N GLY A 943 -38.61 22.15 -8.56
CA GLY A 943 -39.79 21.30 -8.37
C GLY A 943 -40.47 21.49 -7.01
N ASP A 944 -39.70 21.73 -5.94
CA ASP A 944 -40.23 22.01 -4.60
C ASP A 944 -41.10 23.28 -4.59
N LEU A 945 -40.62 24.34 -5.24
CA LEU A 945 -41.33 25.61 -5.36
C LEU A 945 -42.63 25.48 -6.16
N LEU A 946 -42.60 24.75 -7.28
CA LEU A 946 -43.78 24.44 -8.10
C LEU A 946 -44.82 23.62 -7.32
N ALA A 947 -44.36 22.61 -6.56
CA ALA A 947 -45.22 21.78 -5.73
C ALA A 947 -45.91 22.59 -4.62
N ALA A 948 -45.16 23.47 -3.93
CA ALA A 948 -45.72 24.33 -2.89
C ALA A 948 -46.80 25.28 -3.42
N LYS A 949 -46.58 25.90 -4.59
CA LYS A 949 -47.58 26.77 -5.22
C LYS A 949 -48.81 26.00 -5.69
N LEU A 950 -48.63 24.82 -6.29
CA LEU A 950 -49.74 23.99 -6.74
C LEU A 950 -50.61 23.51 -5.58
N PHE A 951 -49.99 23.11 -4.46
CA PHE A 951 -50.71 22.78 -3.24
C PHE A 951 -51.47 23.99 -2.68
N LEU A 952 -50.88 25.20 -2.70
CA LEU A 952 -51.58 26.41 -2.26
C LEU A 952 -52.81 26.73 -3.12
N LEU A 953 -52.76 26.46 -4.43
CA LEU A 953 -53.86 26.73 -5.37
C LEU A 953 -54.97 25.67 -5.32
N LYS A 954 -54.62 24.38 -5.17
CA LYS A 954 -55.55 23.25 -5.34
C LYS A 954 -55.72 22.36 -4.12
N GLY A 955 -54.94 22.58 -3.07
CA GLY A 955 -54.91 21.73 -1.88
C GLY A 955 -54.70 20.27 -2.26
N LYS A 956 -55.57 19.40 -1.74
CA LYS A 956 -55.45 17.95 -1.93
C LYS A 956 -55.61 17.48 -3.38
N ASP A 957 -56.32 18.23 -4.22
CA ASP A 957 -56.54 17.86 -5.64
C ASP A 957 -55.23 17.89 -6.47
N SER A 958 -54.16 18.46 -5.93
CA SER A 958 -52.83 18.50 -6.58
C SER A 958 -52.01 17.20 -6.44
N PHE A 959 -52.50 16.23 -5.66
CA PHE A 959 -51.74 15.06 -5.21
C PHE A 959 -51.04 14.29 -6.34
N GLU A 960 -51.77 13.86 -7.36
CA GLU A 960 -51.24 13.05 -8.46
C GLU A 960 -50.13 13.77 -9.25
N THR A 961 -50.26 15.08 -9.45
CA THR A 961 -49.25 15.88 -10.15
C THR A 961 -47.99 16.03 -9.32
N ILE A 962 -48.11 16.27 -8.00
CA ILE A 962 -46.97 16.38 -7.10
C ILE A 962 -46.29 15.02 -6.89
N LEU A 963 -47.05 13.92 -6.85
CA LEU A 963 -46.50 12.56 -6.74
C LEU A 963 -45.61 12.20 -7.94
N LYS A 964 -46.00 12.59 -9.16
CA LYS A 964 -45.14 12.42 -10.36
C LYS A 964 -43.78 13.12 -10.19
N LEU A 965 -43.81 14.33 -9.67
CA LEU A 965 -42.61 15.13 -9.44
C LEU A 965 -41.72 14.51 -8.35
N ILE A 966 -42.32 13.97 -7.27
CA ILE A 966 -41.61 13.25 -6.20
C ILE A 966 -40.92 12.01 -6.75
N LYS A 967 -41.63 11.18 -7.52
CA LYS A 967 -41.04 9.98 -8.14
C LYS A 967 -39.87 10.30 -9.05
N ARG A 968 -39.98 11.38 -9.84
CA ARG A 968 -38.86 11.87 -10.66
C ARG A 968 -37.67 12.31 -9.80
N ARG A 969 -37.90 13.05 -8.71
CA ARG A 969 -36.82 13.48 -7.80
C ARG A 969 -36.11 12.29 -7.16
N LEU A 970 -36.85 11.28 -6.70
CA LEU A 970 -36.29 10.05 -6.11
C LEU A 970 -35.55 9.18 -7.12
N SER A 971 -35.81 9.33 -8.43
CA SER A 971 -35.04 8.60 -9.46
C SER A 971 -33.59 9.09 -9.62
N TYR A 972 -33.24 10.21 -9.00
CA TYR A 972 -31.88 10.75 -8.99
C TYR A 972 -31.05 10.25 -7.80
N THR A 973 -31.68 9.58 -6.82
CA THR A 973 -31.01 9.10 -5.61
C THR A 973 -30.50 7.68 -5.81
N ASP A 974 -29.45 7.31 -5.09
CA ASP A 974 -28.88 5.97 -5.14
C ASP A 974 -29.87 4.89 -4.63
N PRO A 975 -30.20 3.87 -5.44
CA PRO A 975 -31.18 2.84 -5.06
C PRO A 975 -30.56 1.68 -4.26
N HIS A 976 -29.26 1.69 -4.00
CA HIS A 976 -28.51 0.53 -3.50
C HIS A 976 -27.79 0.75 -2.18
N SER A 977 -27.29 1.96 -1.93
CA SER A 977 -26.61 2.36 -0.69
C SER A 977 -26.76 3.86 -0.44
N TYR A 978 -26.38 4.31 0.75
CA TYR A 978 -26.27 5.72 1.09
C TYR A 978 -24.84 6.19 0.76
N THR A 979 -24.68 6.95 -0.33
CA THR A 979 -23.37 7.43 -0.82
C THR A 979 -23.17 8.93 -0.64
N SER A 980 -24.25 9.66 -0.33
CA SER A 980 -24.28 11.10 -0.38
C SER A 980 -23.73 11.78 0.87
N SER A 981 -22.98 12.86 0.70
CA SER A 981 -22.61 13.74 1.81
C SER A 981 -23.85 14.49 2.37
N SER A 982 -23.80 14.95 3.63
CA SER A 982 -24.94 15.64 4.30
C SER A 982 -25.49 16.87 3.54
N THR A 983 -24.70 17.44 2.62
CA THR A 983 -25.09 18.59 1.77
C THR A 983 -25.95 18.20 0.57
N GLU A 984 -25.77 16.99 0.03
CA GLU A 984 -26.45 16.45 -1.15
C GLU A 984 -27.90 16.02 -0.85
N GLU A 985 -28.15 15.58 0.39
CA GLU A 985 -29.47 15.19 0.93
C GLU A 985 -30.50 16.34 0.86
N ALA A 986 -30.04 17.59 0.89
CA ALA A 986 -30.87 18.74 1.19
C ALA A 986 -31.89 19.10 0.09
N LEU A 987 -31.48 19.12 -1.17
CA LEU A 987 -32.41 19.44 -2.27
C LEU A 987 -33.31 18.26 -2.63
N ALA A 988 -32.80 17.03 -2.49
CA ALA A 988 -33.56 15.82 -2.73
C ALA A 988 -34.66 15.58 -1.68
N SER A 989 -34.41 15.91 -0.40
CA SER A 989 -35.34 15.69 0.72
C SER A 989 -36.46 16.72 0.91
N ARG A 990 -36.33 17.93 0.32
CA ARG A 990 -37.35 18.99 0.43
C ARG A 990 -38.68 18.58 -0.18
N LEU A 991 -38.65 17.97 -1.35
CA LEU A 991 -39.86 17.67 -2.11
C LEU A 991 -40.69 16.52 -1.48
N PRO A 992 -40.11 15.37 -1.06
CA PRO A 992 -40.84 14.34 -0.33
C PRO A 992 -41.47 14.84 0.98
N SER A 993 -40.87 15.84 1.63
CA SER A 993 -41.41 16.47 2.86
C SER A 993 -42.75 17.18 2.67
N ILE A 994 -43.25 17.33 1.44
CA ILE A 994 -44.59 17.88 1.15
C ILE A 994 -45.69 16.82 1.35
N LEU A 995 -45.38 15.52 1.26
CA LEU A 995 -46.38 14.45 1.36
C LEU A 995 -47.28 14.53 2.62
N PRO A 996 -46.76 14.79 3.82
CA PRO A 996 -47.60 14.93 5.03
C PRO A 996 -48.72 15.98 4.91
N TRP A 997 -48.56 17.02 4.06
CA TRP A 997 -49.61 18.04 3.86
C TRP A 997 -50.91 17.50 3.24
N PHE A 998 -50.86 16.33 2.60
CA PHE A 998 -52.05 15.65 2.07
C PHE A 998 -52.82 14.87 3.15
N GLY A 999 -52.28 14.77 4.37
CA GLY A 999 -52.78 13.93 5.45
C GLY A 999 -52.64 12.45 5.12
N ARG A 1000 -53.63 11.64 5.53
CA ARG A 1000 -53.56 10.16 5.45
C ARG A 1000 -53.17 9.59 4.09
N GLU A 1001 -53.60 10.20 2.98
CA GLU A 1001 -53.24 9.76 1.63
C GLU A 1001 -51.75 9.96 1.32
N GLY A 1002 -51.19 11.08 1.78
CA GLY A 1002 -49.77 11.39 1.72
C GLY A 1002 -48.94 10.47 2.62
N ASP A 1003 -49.36 10.28 3.88
CA ASP A 1003 -48.67 9.42 4.85
C ASP A 1003 -48.60 7.96 4.36
N ASN A 1004 -49.72 7.42 3.87
CA ASN A 1004 -49.77 6.08 3.29
C ASN A 1004 -48.85 5.95 2.06
N THR A 1005 -48.75 7.01 1.26
CA THR A 1005 -47.90 7.02 0.07
C THR A 1005 -46.43 7.11 0.43
N LEU A 1006 -46.07 7.91 1.42
CA LEU A 1006 -44.72 8.00 1.96
C LEU A 1006 -44.28 6.65 2.54
N GLU A 1007 -45.12 6.00 3.34
CA GLU A 1007 -44.87 4.67 3.88
C GLU A 1007 -44.71 3.62 2.77
N ARG A 1008 -45.54 3.69 1.72
CA ARG A 1008 -45.42 2.81 0.55
C ARG A 1008 -44.08 2.99 -0.15
N LEU A 1009 -43.72 4.23 -0.51
CA LEU A 1009 -42.46 4.52 -1.20
C LEU A 1009 -41.27 4.09 -0.34
N TRP A 1010 -41.33 4.33 0.97
CA TRP A 1010 -40.28 3.93 1.92
C TRP A 1010 -40.11 2.40 1.99
N LYS A 1011 -41.21 1.63 1.93
CA LYS A 1011 -41.17 0.16 1.87
C LYS A 1011 -40.73 -0.39 0.52
N GLU A 1012 -40.99 0.33 -0.57
CA GLU A 1012 -40.55 -0.03 -1.93
C GLU A 1012 -39.05 0.24 -2.12
N SER A 1013 -38.47 1.19 -1.37
CA SER A 1013 -37.03 1.47 -1.37
C SER A 1013 -36.22 0.36 -0.70
N LYS A 1014 -35.03 0.06 -1.25
CA LYS A 1014 -34.10 -0.88 -0.63
C LYS A 1014 -33.62 -0.31 0.71
N LYS A 1015 -33.60 -1.15 1.75
CA LYS A 1015 -33.06 -0.78 3.06
C LYS A 1015 -31.63 -0.24 2.90
N GLU A 1016 -31.30 0.83 3.64
CA GLU A 1016 -29.99 1.51 3.61
C GLU A 1016 -29.64 2.21 2.28
N SER A 1017 -30.58 2.33 1.33
CA SER A 1017 -30.41 3.18 0.13
C SER A 1017 -30.59 4.67 0.45
N GLU A 1018 -30.00 5.56 -0.35
CA GLU A 1018 -30.16 7.01 -0.21
C GLU A 1018 -31.64 7.43 -0.24
N GLY A 1019 -32.41 6.89 -1.19
CA GLY A 1019 -33.85 7.14 -1.28
C GLY A 1019 -34.61 6.71 -0.01
N TRP A 1020 -34.18 5.63 0.65
CA TRP A 1020 -34.76 5.16 1.91
C TRP A 1020 -34.53 6.17 3.04
N TYR A 1021 -33.31 6.69 3.20
CA TYR A 1021 -32.99 7.69 4.23
C TYR A 1021 -33.73 9.01 4.02
N ILE A 1022 -33.85 9.47 2.76
CA ILE A 1022 -34.60 10.67 2.41
C ILE A 1022 -36.09 10.52 2.78
N LEU A 1023 -36.68 9.36 2.50
CA LEU A 1023 -38.08 9.08 2.81
C LEU A 1023 -38.30 8.91 4.33
N ASP A 1024 -37.35 8.31 5.04
CA ASP A 1024 -37.37 8.18 6.50
C ASP A 1024 -37.29 9.56 7.19
N SER A 1025 -36.40 10.43 6.73
CA SER A 1025 -36.26 11.83 7.16
C SER A 1025 -37.55 12.62 6.93
N ALA A 1026 -38.21 12.43 5.78
CA ALA A 1026 -39.51 13.03 5.49
C ALA A 1026 -40.62 12.51 6.43
N ALA A 1027 -40.58 11.22 6.81
CA ALA A 1027 -41.57 10.60 7.69
C ALA A 1027 -41.43 11.03 9.17
N ARG A 1028 -40.21 11.29 9.63
CA ARG A 1028 -39.95 11.79 11.00
C ARG A 1028 -40.44 13.23 11.21
N LYS A 1029 -40.63 14.00 10.14
CA LYS A 1029 -41.19 15.35 10.22
C LYS A 1029 -42.70 15.25 10.43
N ASN A 1030 -43.15 15.66 11.62
CA ASN A 1030 -44.57 15.70 12.00
C ASN A 1030 -45.03 17.17 11.99
N PRO A 1031 -45.29 17.79 10.83
CA PRO A 1031 -45.68 19.20 10.78
C PRO A 1031 -47.06 19.40 11.43
N GLU A 1032 -47.28 20.54 12.08
CA GLU A 1032 -48.64 21.02 12.32
C GLU A 1032 -49.25 21.36 10.95
N ILE A 1033 -50.16 20.53 10.45
CA ILE A 1033 -50.74 20.63 9.10
C ILE A 1033 -51.86 21.71 9.08
N VAL A 1034 -51.51 22.93 9.46
CA VAL A 1034 -52.39 24.11 9.39
C VAL A 1034 -51.57 25.30 8.91
N LEU A 1035 -51.97 25.90 7.80
CA LEU A 1035 -51.33 27.14 7.31
C LEU A 1035 -51.71 28.30 8.23
N SER A 1036 -50.73 28.84 8.94
CA SER A 1036 -50.90 30.07 9.71
C SER A 1036 -50.97 31.30 8.82
N GLU A 1037 -51.67 32.33 9.26
CA GLU A 1037 -51.70 33.64 8.59
C GLU A 1037 -50.40 34.43 8.85
N LEU A 1038 -50.05 35.32 7.93
CA LEU A 1038 -48.86 36.16 8.01
C LEU A 1038 -48.98 37.11 9.24
N PRO A 1039 -48.04 37.06 10.20
CA PRO A 1039 -48.02 38.02 11.31
C PRO A 1039 -47.64 39.44 10.85
N GLU A 1040 -47.93 40.46 11.68
CA GLU A 1040 -47.53 41.84 11.37
C GLU A 1040 -46.00 41.99 11.24
N LEU A 1041 -45.55 42.57 10.13
CA LEU A 1041 -44.13 42.77 9.84
C LEU A 1041 -43.63 44.08 10.49
N GLY A 1042 -42.76 43.97 11.50
CA GLY A 1042 -42.06 45.11 12.12
C GLY A 1042 -40.94 45.70 11.24
N GLU A 1043 -40.22 46.72 11.74
CA GLU A 1043 -39.13 47.38 10.99
C GLU A 1043 -37.97 46.44 10.61
N GLU A 1044 -37.69 45.40 11.42
CA GLU A 1044 -36.63 44.41 11.15
C GLU A 1044 -37.09 43.25 10.24
N GLY A 1045 -38.38 43.13 9.94
CA GLY A 1045 -38.96 42.02 9.17
C GLY A 1045 -38.96 40.68 9.93
N ILE A 1046 -39.17 39.59 9.20
CA ILE A 1046 -39.12 38.20 9.71
C ILE A 1046 -38.12 37.40 8.89
N GLU A 1047 -37.17 36.77 9.55
CA GLU A 1047 -36.26 35.80 8.92
C GLU A 1047 -36.80 34.38 9.12
N LEU A 1048 -37.03 33.70 7.99
CA LEU A 1048 -37.35 32.30 7.91
C LEU A 1048 -36.10 31.55 7.47
N GLU A 1049 -35.80 30.43 8.11
CA GLU A 1049 -34.69 29.58 7.71
C GLU A 1049 -35.08 28.11 7.69
N GLN A 1050 -34.40 27.37 6.83
CA GLN A 1050 -34.45 25.93 6.77
C GLN A 1050 -33.02 25.41 6.68
N ARG A 1051 -32.61 24.69 7.72
CA ARG A 1051 -31.41 23.85 7.73
C ARG A 1051 -31.85 22.42 7.51
N ILE A 1052 -31.14 21.72 6.64
CA ILE A 1052 -31.38 20.31 6.36
C ILE A 1052 -30.17 19.55 6.92
N ASN A 1053 -30.40 18.35 7.47
CA ASN A 1053 -29.49 17.50 8.25
C ASN A 1053 -27.98 17.77 7.99
N GLY A 1054 -27.19 18.03 9.05
CA GLY A 1054 -25.76 18.36 8.93
C GLY A 1054 -25.24 19.56 9.76
N GLY A 1055 -26.04 20.09 10.70
CA GLY A 1055 -25.55 21.13 11.62
C GLY A 1055 -25.15 22.45 10.95
N GLU A 1056 -23.92 22.93 11.18
CA GLU A 1056 -23.41 24.19 10.61
C GLU A 1056 -22.92 24.07 9.15
N TYR A 1057 -22.72 22.86 8.64
CA TYR A 1057 -22.08 22.59 7.35
C TYR A 1057 -23.04 22.20 6.20
N GLY A 1058 -24.31 21.90 6.49
CA GLY A 1058 -25.36 21.64 5.48
C GLY A 1058 -25.90 22.92 4.82
N PRO A 1059 -26.50 22.84 3.61
CA PRO A 1059 -27.01 24.02 2.92
C PRO A 1059 -28.13 24.69 3.69
N ARG A 1060 -27.97 26.01 3.86
CA ARG A 1060 -28.92 26.86 4.57
C ARG A 1060 -29.73 27.67 3.58
N PHE A 1061 -31.04 27.46 3.57
CA PHE A 1061 -31.98 28.31 2.85
C PHE A 1061 -32.58 29.32 3.80
N TRP A 1062 -32.67 30.59 3.40
CA TRP A 1062 -33.31 31.61 4.20
C TRP A 1062 -34.13 32.59 3.35
N ILE A 1063 -35.18 33.12 3.98
CA ILE A 1063 -36.06 34.14 3.41
C ILE A 1063 -36.18 35.26 4.44
N GLN A 1064 -35.84 36.48 4.05
CA GLN A 1064 -36.10 37.67 4.85
C GLN A 1064 -37.32 38.39 4.29
N LEU A 1065 -38.42 38.38 5.04
CA LEU A 1065 -39.68 39.04 4.70
C LEU A 1065 -39.73 40.42 5.37
N GLY A 1066 -39.66 41.49 4.59
CA GLY A 1066 -39.86 42.86 5.02
C GLY A 1066 -41.09 43.49 4.37
N SER A 1067 -41.60 44.57 4.96
CA SER A 1067 -42.78 45.30 4.44
C SER A 1067 -42.56 45.98 3.09
N LYS A 1068 -41.29 46.17 2.67
CA LYS A 1068 -40.89 46.84 1.43
C LYS A 1068 -39.99 46.00 0.53
N GLU A 1069 -39.42 44.92 1.04
CA GLU A 1069 -38.51 44.04 0.31
C GLU A 1069 -38.64 42.61 0.84
N ALA A 1070 -38.51 41.62 -0.05
CA ALA A 1070 -38.31 40.23 0.31
C ALA A 1070 -36.99 39.76 -0.28
N LYS A 1071 -36.13 39.16 0.54
CA LYS A 1071 -34.82 38.65 0.14
C LYS A 1071 -34.76 37.14 0.36
N PHE A 1072 -34.01 36.48 -0.50
CA PHE A 1072 -33.76 35.06 -0.48
C PHE A 1072 -32.26 34.83 -0.48
N GLY A 1073 -31.81 33.80 0.23
CA GLY A 1073 -30.45 33.33 0.06
C GLY A 1073 -30.26 31.88 0.38
N ILE A 1074 -29.14 31.40 -0.16
CA ILE A 1074 -28.66 30.03 -0.08
C ILE A 1074 -27.16 30.08 0.24
N GLU A 1075 -26.73 29.24 1.16
CA GLU A 1075 -25.32 29.06 1.57
C GLU A 1075 -24.92 27.61 1.30
N GLU A 1076 -23.77 27.39 0.65
CA GLU A 1076 -23.22 26.07 0.29
C GLU A 1076 -21.70 26.02 0.40
N PHE A 1077 -21.18 25.24 1.34
CA PHE A 1077 -19.75 25.16 1.65
C PHE A 1077 -18.89 24.73 0.44
N HIS A 1078 -19.34 23.78 -0.39
CA HIS A 1078 -18.54 23.25 -1.50
C HIS A 1078 -18.29 24.25 -2.65
N LEU A 1079 -19.03 25.37 -2.72
CA LEU A 1079 -18.87 26.40 -3.75
C LEU A 1079 -17.85 27.50 -3.41
N HIS A 1080 -17.09 27.39 -2.31
CA HIS A 1080 -16.14 28.42 -1.86
C HIS A 1080 -15.02 28.70 -2.88
N SER A 1081 -14.67 27.71 -3.71
CA SER A 1081 -13.68 27.86 -4.79
C SER A 1081 -14.18 28.70 -5.99
N ILE A 1082 -15.48 29.00 -6.04
CA ILE A 1082 -16.11 29.76 -7.12
C ILE A 1082 -16.77 31.05 -6.59
N LEU A 1083 -17.37 30.99 -5.39
CA LEU A 1083 -18.10 32.06 -4.74
C LEU A 1083 -17.32 32.60 -3.54
N GLU A 1084 -17.16 33.93 -3.47
CA GLU A 1084 -16.32 34.64 -2.48
C GLU A 1084 -16.67 34.35 -1.00
N ASN A 1085 -17.88 33.87 -0.72
CA ASN A 1085 -18.31 33.45 0.63
C ASN A 1085 -19.28 32.26 0.59
N SER A 1086 -19.26 31.43 -0.46
CA SER A 1086 -20.18 30.28 -0.59
C SER A 1086 -21.68 30.63 -0.53
N ARG A 1087 -22.04 31.90 -0.72
CA ARG A 1087 -23.39 32.43 -0.53
C ARG A 1087 -23.90 33.12 -1.78
N ALA A 1088 -25.16 32.84 -2.14
CA ALA A 1088 -25.89 33.57 -3.14
C ALA A 1088 -27.11 34.26 -2.52
N GLU A 1089 -27.33 35.53 -2.86
CA GLU A 1089 -28.47 36.32 -2.40
C GLU A 1089 -29.19 36.97 -3.56
N SER A 1090 -30.51 37.11 -3.43
CA SER A 1090 -31.32 37.84 -4.40
C SER A 1090 -32.58 38.41 -3.76
N SER A 1091 -33.09 39.49 -4.35
CA SER A 1091 -34.34 40.11 -3.91
C SER A 1091 -35.48 39.75 -4.84
N LEU A 1092 -36.69 39.66 -4.30
CA LEU A 1092 -37.92 39.61 -5.08
C LEU A 1092 -38.02 40.88 -5.95
N ASP A 1093 -38.60 40.75 -7.14
CA ASP A 1093 -38.89 41.92 -7.98
C ASP A 1093 -39.79 42.91 -7.21
N SER A 1094 -39.25 44.11 -6.96
CA SER A 1094 -39.94 45.19 -6.25
C SER A 1094 -41.26 45.61 -6.91
N SER A 1095 -41.46 45.33 -8.20
CA SER A 1095 -42.71 45.60 -8.91
C SER A 1095 -43.88 44.75 -8.40
N LEU A 1096 -43.61 43.54 -7.90
CA LEU A 1096 -44.63 42.63 -7.37
C LEU A 1096 -45.19 43.12 -6.03
N LEU A 1097 -44.30 43.51 -5.12
CA LEU A 1097 -44.68 44.06 -3.81
C LEU A 1097 -45.42 45.40 -3.93
N LYS A 1098 -45.17 46.18 -5.00
CA LYS A 1098 -45.90 47.43 -5.26
C LYS A 1098 -47.32 47.22 -5.77
N LYS A 1099 -47.60 46.11 -6.47
CA LYS A 1099 -48.92 45.84 -7.05
C LYS A 1099 -49.90 45.23 -6.05
N ASP A 1100 -49.45 44.26 -5.26
CA ASP A 1100 -50.31 43.50 -4.34
C ASP A 1100 -49.50 42.95 -3.15
N SER A 1101 -48.94 43.85 -2.34
CA SER A 1101 -48.02 43.51 -1.24
C SER A 1101 -48.61 42.48 -0.27
N GLN A 1102 -49.88 42.63 0.10
CA GLN A 1102 -50.52 41.80 1.12
C GLN A 1102 -50.72 40.36 0.63
N LYS A 1103 -51.19 40.17 -0.61
CA LYS A 1103 -51.36 38.84 -1.20
C LYS A 1103 -50.00 38.17 -1.44
N ILE A 1104 -49.04 38.89 -2.01
CA ILE A 1104 -47.71 38.33 -2.33
C ILE A 1104 -46.96 37.88 -1.07
N LEU A 1105 -46.97 38.69 0.00
CA LEU A 1105 -46.34 38.32 1.26
C LEU A 1105 -47.09 37.17 1.96
N SER A 1106 -48.42 37.10 1.84
CA SER A 1106 -49.22 35.97 2.36
C SER A 1106 -48.92 34.66 1.61
N ASP A 1107 -48.85 34.70 0.28
CA ASP A 1107 -48.48 33.54 -0.55
C ASP A 1107 -47.06 33.06 -0.24
N LEU A 1108 -46.10 33.99 -0.11
CA LEU A 1108 -44.72 33.67 0.30
C LEU A 1108 -44.68 32.98 1.67
N TRP A 1109 -45.40 33.50 2.65
CA TRP A 1109 -45.49 32.94 3.99
C TRP A 1109 -46.08 31.53 4.00
N LYS A 1110 -47.18 31.32 3.26
CA LYS A 1110 -47.86 30.03 3.16
C LYS A 1110 -47.01 29.00 2.41
N MET A 1111 -46.38 29.38 1.30
CA MET A 1111 -45.45 28.51 0.58
C MET A 1111 -44.22 28.15 1.41
N ALA A 1112 -43.67 29.10 2.19
CA ALA A 1112 -42.54 28.83 3.07
C ALA A 1112 -42.90 27.82 4.18
N GLN A 1113 -44.11 27.87 4.73
CA GLN A 1113 -44.61 26.85 5.66
C GLN A 1113 -44.69 25.47 4.99
N ILE A 1114 -45.23 25.39 3.76
CA ILE A 1114 -45.34 24.12 3.01
C ILE A 1114 -43.95 23.50 2.78
N LEU A 1115 -42.96 24.33 2.44
CA LEU A 1115 -41.57 23.90 2.22
C LEU A 1115 -40.81 23.56 3.52
N GLY A 1116 -41.40 23.85 4.69
CA GLY A 1116 -40.81 23.52 6.00
C GLY A 1116 -39.84 24.55 6.55
N TYR A 1117 -39.90 25.81 6.13
CA TYR A 1117 -39.16 26.90 6.75
C TYR A 1117 -39.69 27.17 8.16
N LYS A 1118 -38.78 27.55 9.07
CA LYS A 1118 -39.10 27.94 10.45
C LYS A 1118 -38.60 29.35 10.73
N VAL A 1119 -39.26 30.06 11.64
CA VAL A 1119 -38.79 31.39 12.08
C VAL A 1119 -37.44 31.23 12.79
N SER A 1120 -36.41 31.95 12.33
CA SER A 1120 -35.08 31.86 12.92
C SER A 1120 -35.08 32.38 14.36
N LYS A 1121 -34.45 31.64 15.28
CA LYS A 1121 -34.35 32.02 16.71
C LYS A 1121 -33.18 32.95 17.03
N LYS A 1122 -32.37 33.36 16.04
CA LYS A 1122 -31.17 34.18 16.30
C LYS A 1122 -31.56 35.57 16.82
N LYS A 1123 -31.18 35.87 18.07
CA LYS A 1123 -31.08 37.25 18.58
C LYS A 1123 -30.14 38.02 17.65
N SER A 1124 -30.60 39.16 17.14
CA SER A 1124 -29.80 40.12 16.39
C SER A 1124 -28.45 40.35 17.11
N LYS A 1125 -27.32 39.90 16.54
CA LYS A 1125 -26.02 40.42 16.96
C LYS A 1125 -26.02 41.90 16.57
N LYS A 1126 -26.05 42.79 17.58
CA LYS A 1126 -25.85 44.22 17.35
C LYS A 1126 -24.60 44.39 16.49
N LYS A 1127 -24.74 45.08 15.35
CA LYS A 1127 -23.60 45.51 14.51
C LYS A 1127 -22.53 46.11 15.43
N ARG A 1128 -21.30 45.63 15.29
CA ARG A 1128 -20.12 46.29 15.83
C ARG A 1128 -19.66 47.37 14.86
#